data_AF-A0A7W9D0P7-F1
#
_entry.id   AF-A0A7W9D0P7-F1
#
_cell.length_a   1.000
_cell.length_b   1.000
_cell.length_c   1.000
_cell.angle_alpha   90.00
_cell.angle_beta   90.00
_cell.angle_gamma   90.00
#
_symmetry.space_group_name_H-M   'P 1'
#
loop_
_entity.id
_entity.type
_entity.pdbx_description
1 polymer ?
#
loop_
_entity_poly.entity_id
_entity_poly.type
_entity_poly.pdbx_seq_one_letter_code
_entity_poly.pdbx_strand_id
1 'polypeptide(L)'
;MGKKPATERRDEVRAGIGNDPAFAYSALPGVADEMVDNTGAVRPVWQNLLAALSRMPEKDLLERFARADRYLRDAGVFYRAYGSTGVSERNWPISHIPVLIDEREWQTLSAGLRQRADLLEEVIADIYGDNRLINEGLLPPALIAANPEFLRPLAGIKPANGHYLHFLAFEIGRGPDGNWWVLADRAQAPSGAGFALETRVATTRAFSDIYAETKVHRLASFFGAFRDALQGVKRGASDRIAVLTPGPANETYYEHAYIARYLGFMLLEGEDITVVNDQLMVRTVAGLKPISVLWRRLDASYADPLELNQQSHIGTPGMVEALRAQTVTIVNGLGSGILETRALLAFLPTICRHLRGEDLKLPSIATWWCGQKAEREHVAAHIEKMVIGPAYSCMPFFDDNGQSVLGSTLRTTAKESIADWLTTDGHKLVGQEVVTLSTTPAWVNGKLLPRPMSLRVFAARTENGWQIMPGGFARIGSGDDVAAIAMQSGGSAADVWIVSDKPVERHTLLPTEETFTRNMPGSLPSRAADNLFWLGRYIERAEGALRILRAWHGRFAEAADPTQPLLANVSTYLAAVDIDTREPVPESLLRNIDSAVYSASNIRDRFSPDGWLALNDLAKTARRFKEKIKAGDDASHAMTILLRKLAGFAGLVHENMYRFTGWRFLSLGRYIERGLHMTRLLGYMSGPEAPDGALDMLLEIGDSVMTHRRRYNVNTARLTVTDLLALDPLNPRSILFQMNEIHREVEQLPNAFVNGQMSPFYREAMRLHSGLAVMTPETMNDEVYKRLERELESLSDLLAQTYLG
;
A
#
# COMPACT_ATOMS: atom_id res chain seq x y z
N MET A 1 -49.35 16.18 -47.91
CA MET A 1 -48.44 15.01 -47.81
C MET A 1 -47.49 15.29 -46.66
N GLY A 2 -47.51 14.66 -45.48
CA GLY A 2 -48.14 13.47 -44.94
C GLY A 2 -47.20 13.03 -43.83
N LYS A 3 -47.44 13.46 -42.59
CA LYS A 3 -46.61 13.13 -41.41
C LYS A 3 -46.57 11.61 -41.26
N LYS A 4 -45.38 11.02 -41.37
CA LYS A 4 -45.16 9.61 -40.98
C LYS A 4 -45.35 9.45 -39.46
N PRO A 5 -45.86 8.30 -38.98
CA PRO A 5 -46.30 8.15 -37.59
C PRO A 5 -45.11 7.89 -36.65
N ALA A 6 -45.28 8.26 -35.38
CA ALA A 6 -44.30 8.13 -34.30
C ALA A 6 -43.94 6.68 -33.91
N THR A 7 -44.49 5.68 -34.59
CA THR A 7 -44.22 4.25 -34.36
C THR A 7 -42.92 3.76 -35.02
N GLU A 8 -42.51 4.28 -36.17
CA GLU A 8 -41.26 3.84 -36.85
C GLU A 8 -39.98 4.26 -36.09
N ARG A 9 -40.03 5.33 -35.28
CA ARG A 9 -38.88 5.75 -34.43
C ARG A 9 -38.65 4.88 -33.19
N ARG A 10 -39.62 4.06 -32.79
CA ARG A 10 -39.45 3.12 -31.67
C ARG A 10 -38.73 1.83 -32.10
N ASP A 11 -38.83 1.46 -33.37
CA ASP A 11 -38.19 0.25 -33.90
C ASP A 11 -36.73 0.49 -34.31
N GLU A 12 -36.35 1.72 -34.69
CA GLU A 12 -34.94 2.06 -34.97
C GLU A 12 -34.03 2.05 -33.73
N VAL A 13 -34.58 2.27 -32.52
CA VAL A 13 -33.80 2.20 -31.27
C VAL A 13 -33.62 0.75 -30.80
N ARG A 14 -34.51 -0.17 -31.19
CA ARG A 14 -34.30 -1.61 -31.00
C ARG A 14 -33.21 -2.18 -31.91
N ALA A 15 -32.89 -1.51 -33.02
CA ALA A 15 -31.88 -1.92 -33.99
C ALA A 15 -30.44 -1.45 -33.67
N GLY A 16 -30.22 -0.80 -32.52
CA GLY A 16 -28.96 -0.14 -32.17
C GLY A 16 -27.91 -0.98 -31.43
N ILE A 17 -28.18 -2.26 -31.16
CA ILE A 17 -27.14 -3.21 -30.74
C ILE A 17 -26.76 -3.95 -32.02
N GLY A 18 -25.56 -3.68 -32.56
CA GLY A 18 -25.07 -4.39 -33.74
C GLY A 18 -25.25 -5.90 -33.58
N ASN A 19 -25.57 -6.60 -34.67
CA ASN A 19 -25.80 -8.06 -34.73
C ASN A 19 -24.59 -8.93 -34.30
N ASP A 20 -23.63 -8.38 -33.56
CA ASP A 20 -22.53 -9.12 -32.97
C ASP A 20 -23.02 -9.85 -31.70
N PRO A 21 -22.99 -11.21 -31.68
CA PRO A 21 -23.41 -12.00 -30.54
C PRO A 21 -22.61 -11.73 -29.25
N ALA A 22 -21.45 -11.05 -29.32
CA ALA A 22 -20.70 -10.61 -28.14
C ALA A 22 -21.42 -9.52 -27.31
N PHE A 23 -22.33 -8.76 -27.94
CA PHE A 23 -23.09 -7.66 -27.32
C PHE A 23 -24.57 -8.00 -27.06
N ALA A 24 -24.97 -9.27 -27.19
CA ALA A 24 -26.32 -9.76 -26.89
C ALA A 24 -26.60 -9.79 -25.37
N TYR A 25 -26.57 -8.61 -24.74
CA TYR A 25 -26.81 -8.42 -23.32
C TYR A 25 -28.30 -8.53 -22.98
N SER A 26 -28.61 -9.26 -21.92
CA SER A 26 -29.96 -9.31 -21.34
C SER A 26 -29.86 -9.15 -19.83
N ALA A 27 -30.61 -8.19 -19.28
CA ALA A 27 -30.77 -8.03 -17.84
C ALA A 27 -31.46 -9.26 -17.22
N LEU A 28 -31.21 -9.50 -15.93
CA LEU A 28 -31.86 -10.59 -15.20
C LEU A 28 -33.35 -10.25 -14.91
N PRO A 29 -34.29 -11.19 -15.09
CA PRO A 29 -35.70 -10.94 -14.80
C PRO A 29 -35.94 -10.56 -13.34
N GLY A 30 -36.66 -9.46 -13.10
CA GLY A 30 -37.02 -9.00 -11.75
C GLY A 30 -35.89 -8.34 -10.96
N VAL A 31 -34.73 -8.10 -11.57
CA VAL A 31 -33.58 -7.43 -10.98
C VAL A 31 -33.32 -6.12 -11.70
N ALA A 32 -33.05 -5.05 -10.96
CA ALA A 32 -32.69 -3.76 -11.54
C ALA A 32 -31.35 -3.85 -12.29
N ASP A 33 -31.21 -3.13 -13.40
CA ASP A 33 -29.98 -3.12 -14.20
C ASP A 33 -29.44 -1.69 -14.40
N GLU A 34 -28.12 -1.57 -14.35
CA GLU A 34 -27.42 -0.29 -14.50
C GLU A 34 -27.33 0.18 -15.95
N MET A 35 -27.36 -0.74 -16.93
CA MET A 35 -27.29 -0.40 -18.36
C MET A 35 -28.68 -0.33 -19.00
N VAL A 36 -29.59 -1.21 -18.59
CA VAL A 36 -30.93 -1.36 -19.14
C VAL A 36 -31.98 -0.91 -18.12
N ASP A 37 -32.97 -0.13 -18.55
CA ASP A 37 -34.06 0.29 -17.67
C ASP A 37 -35.18 -0.77 -17.57
N ASN A 38 -36.17 -0.52 -16.70
CA ASN A 38 -37.30 -1.44 -16.48
C ASN A 38 -38.19 -1.65 -17.73
N THR A 39 -38.01 -0.85 -18.79
CA THR A 39 -38.70 -1.01 -20.07
C THR A 39 -37.91 -1.86 -21.08
N GLY A 40 -36.69 -2.25 -20.72
CA GLY A 40 -35.76 -2.97 -21.59
C GLY A 40 -34.96 -2.04 -22.51
N ALA A 41 -35.01 -0.71 -22.31
CA ALA A 41 -34.26 0.24 -23.11
C ALA A 41 -32.89 0.55 -22.48
N VAL A 42 -31.89 0.77 -23.33
CA VAL A 42 -30.55 1.20 -22.89
C VAL A 42 -30.64 2.62 -22.32
N ARG A 43 -30.19 2.79 -21.08
CA ARG A 43 -30.15 4.09 -20.41
C ARG A 43 -29.29 5.08 -21.20
N PRO A 44 -29.70 6.36 -21.34
CA PRO A 44 -28.98 7.34 -22.16
C PRO A 44 -27.49 7.46 -21.86
N VAL A 45 -27.10 7.39 -20.58
CA VAL A 45 -25.71 7.51 -20.14
C VAL A 45 -24.78 6.43 -20.74
N TRP A 46 -25.32 5.25 -21.07
CA TRP A 46 -24.55 4.12 -21.62
C TRP A 46 -24.42 4.13 -23.15
N GLN A 47 -25.25 4.91 -23.85
CA GLN A 47 -25.36 4.84 -25.31
C GLN A 47 -24.04 5.15 -26.02
N ASN A 48 -23.28 6.14 -25.54
CA ASN A 48 -22.00 6.53 -26.15
C ASN A 48 -20.95 5.41 -26.01
N LEU A 49 -20.83 4.82 -24.82
CA LEU A 49 -19.89 3.72 -24.58
C LEU A 49 -20.25 2.51 -25.45
N LEU A 50 -21.53 2.12 -25.48
CA LEU A 50 -21.99 0.99 -26.30
C LEU A 50 -21.82 1.24 -27.80
N ALA A 51 -22.08 2.45 -28.29
CA ALA A 51 -21.84 2.81 -29.67
C ALA A 51 -20.35 2.75 -30.04
N ALA A 52 -19.46 3.09 -29.11
CA ALA A 52 -18.02 2.97 -29.31
C ALA A 52 -17.55 1.50 -29.29
N LEU A 53 -18.02 0.71 -28.31
CA LEU A 53 -17.67 -0.71 -28.19
C LEU A 53 -18.19 -1.54 -29.37
N SER A 54 -19.41 -1.30 -29.83
CA SER A 54 -20.02 -2.04 -30.96
C SER A 54 -19.34 -1.79 -32.31
N ARG A 55 -18.57 -0.71 -32.45
CA ARG A 55 -17.79 -0.42 -33.66
C ARG A 55 -16.37 -0.98 -33.59
N MET A 56 -15.95 -1.49 -32.44
CA MET A 56 -14.58 -1.92 -32.19
C MET A 56 -14.42 -3.42 -32.48
N PRO A 57 -13.43 -3.83 -33.29
CA PRO A 57 -13.08 -5.23 -33.44
C PRO A 57 -12.70 -5.85 -32.08
N GLU A 58 -13.09 -7.11 -31.84
CA GLU A 58 -12.81 -7.82 -30.58
C GLU A 58 -11.32 -7.79 -30.20
N LYS A 59 -10.43 -7.94 -31.21
CA LYS A 59 -8.98 -7.88 -31.00
C LYS A 59 -8.54 -6.54 -30.39
N ASP A 60 -9.05 -5.42 -30.89
CA ASP A 60 -8.70 -4.09 -30.42
C ASP A 60 -9.21 -3.86 -28.98
N LEU A 61 -10.39 -4.41 -28.67
CA LEU A 61 -10.96 -4.38 -27.32
C LEU A 61 -10.08 -5.17 -26.32
N LEU A 62 -9.66 -6.39 -26.69
CA LEU A 62 -8.77 -7.22 -25.87
C LEU A 62 -7.38 -6.57 -25.70
N GLU A 63 -6.86 -5.89 -26.73
CA GLU A 63 -5.61 -5.14 -26.62
C GLU A 63 -5.71 -3.97 -25.62
N ARG A 64 -6.86 -3.30 -25.56
CA ARG A 64 -7.15 -2.25 -24.56
C ARG A 64 -7.27 -2.82 -23.15
N PHE A 65 -7.90 -3.97 -22.98
CA PHE A 65 -7.97 -4.67 -21.68
C PHE A 65 -6.58 -5.08 -21.21
N ALA A 66 -5.79 -5.71 -22.09
CA ALA A 66 -4.41 -6.07 -21.79
C ALA A 66 -3.55 -4.85 -21.44
N ARG A 67 -3.85 -3.66 -21.99
CA ARG A 67 -3.17 -2.40 -21.64
C ARG A 67 -3.52 -1.94 -20.23
N ALA A 68 -4.78 -2.04 -19.81
CA ALA A 68 -5.19 -1.77 -18.43
C ALA A 68 -4.48 -2.72 -17.45
N ASP A 69 -4.47 -4.01 -17.75
CA ASP A 69 -3.84 -5.02 -16.90
C ASP A 69 -2.33 -4.82 -16.79
N ARG A 70 -1.66 -4.49 -17.91
CA ARG A 70 -0.23 -4.13 -17.91
C ARG A 70 0.01 -2.93 -17.02
N TYR A 71 -0.76 -1.86 -17.17
CA TYR A 71 -0.61 -0.68 -16.32
C TYR A 71 -0.71 -0.99 -14.83
N LEU A 72 -1.74 -1.72 -14.39
CA LEU A 72 -1.91 -2.07 -12.98
C LEU A 72 -0.75 -2.95 -12.47
N ARG A 73 -0.25 -3.89 -13.28
CA ARG A 73 0.92 -4.71 -12.94
C ARG A 73 2.21 -3.88 -12.84
N ASP A 74 2.41 -2.95 -13.77
CA ASP A 74 3.63 -2.12 -13.83
C ASP A 74 3.65 -1.05 -12.73
N ALA A 75 2.48 -0.49 -12.39
CA ALA A 75 2.28 0.32 -11.19
C ALA A 75 2.42 -0.53 -9.90
N GLY A 76 2.31 -1.86 -10.04
CA GLY A 76 2.38 -2.85 -8.98
C GLY A 76 1.24 -2.71 -7.98
N VAL A 77 0.04 -2.45 -8.49
CA VAL A 77 -1.22 -2.46 -7.74
C VAL A 77 -1.52 -3.91 -7.38
N PHE A 78 -1.45 -4.22 -6.09
CA PHE A 78 -1.78 -5.54 -5.55
C PHE A 78 -2.69 -5.42 -4.34
N TYR A 79 -3.33 -6.54 -4.01
CA TYR A 79 -3.99 -6.74 -2.72
C TYR A 79 -3.53 -8.08 -2.14
N ARG A 80 -3.46 -8.19 -0.81
CA ARG A 80 -3.18 -9.48 -0.16
C ARG A 80 -4.50 -10.14 0.19
N ALA A 81 -4.67 -11.38 -0.27
CA ALA A 81 -5.79 -12.22 0.13
C ALA A 81 -5.34 -13.14 1.27
N TYR A 82 -5.99 -13.01 2.43
CA TYR A 82 -5.84 -13.91 3.57
C TYR A 82 -6.86 -15.05 3.43
N GLY A 83 -6.48 -16.12 2.72
CA GLY A 83 -7.34 -17.29 2.49
C GLY A 83 -6.94 -18.51 3.31
N SER A 84 -7.77 -19.55 3.28
CA SER A 84 -7.52 -20.85 3.94
C SER A 84 -6.26 -21.58 3.45
N THR A 85 -5.72 -21.19 2.28
CA THR A 85 -4.48 -21.73 1.69
C THR A 85 -3.24 -20.87 1.97
N GLY A 86 -3.32 -19.89 2.89
CA GLY A 86 -2.22 -18.99 3.26
C GLY A 86 -2.28 -17.60 2.61
N VAL A 87 -1.27 -16.77 2.89
CA VAL A 87 -1.16 -15.40 2.39
C VAL A 87 -0.65 -15.42 0.96
N SER A 88 -1.44 -14.92 0.01
CA SER A 88 -0.99 -14.73 -1.39
C SER A 88 -1.19 -13.29 -1.84
N GLU A 89 -0.15 -12.69 -2.41
CA GLU A 89 -0.26 -11.42 -3.13
C GLU A 89 -0.94 -11.69 -4.48
N ARG A 90 -2.06 -11.01 -4.73
CA ARG A 90 -2.82 -11.13 -5.97
C ARG A 90 -2.85 -9.78 -6.70
N ASN A 91 -2.82 -9.84 -8.02
CA ASN A 91 -3.04 -8.65 -8.85
C ASN A 91 -4.45 -8.11 -8.59
N TRP A 92 -4.61 -6.79 -8.58
CA TRP A 92 -5.93 -6.17 -8.46
C TRP A 92 -6.88 -6.65 -9.58
N PRO A 93 -8.03 -7.26 -9.25
CA PRO A 93 -8.91 -7.87 -10.25
C PRO A 93 -9.79 -6.79 -10.87
N ILE A 94 -9.35 -6.20 -11.98
CA ILE A 94 -10.11 -5.17 -12.70
C ILE A 94 -11.24 -5.80 -13.53
N SER A 95 -12.45 -5.24 -13.41
CA SER A 95 -13.49 -5.38 -14.44
C SER A 95 -13.27 -4.27 -15.46
N HIS A 96 -13.03 -4.65 -16.72
CA HIS A 96 -12.67 -3.68 -17.75
C HIS A 96 -13.82 -2.79 -18.19
N ILE A 97 -15.08 -3.18 -17.94
CA ILE A 97 -16.24 -2.35 -18.28
C ILE A 97 -16.58 -1.45 -17.08
N PRO A 98 -16.50 -0.11 -17.22
CA PRO A 98 -16.85 0.80 -16.13
C PRO A 98 -18.37 0.86 -15.92
N VAL A 99 -18.80 1.19 -14.70
CA VAL A 99 -20.21 1.47 -14.37
C VAL A 99 -20.48 2.95 -14.63
N LEU A 100 -21.48 3.27 -15.44
CA LEU A 100 -21.84 4.65 -15.78
C LEU A 100 -23.08 5.11 -15.01
N ILE A 101 -22.97 6.26 -14.36
CA ILE A 101 -24.06 6.89 -13.60
C ILE A 101 -24.25 8.33 -14.09
N ASP A 102 -25.51 8.73 -14.28
CA ASP A 102 -25.88 10.09 -14.69
C ASP A 102 -25.58 11.09 -13.57
N GLU A 103 -25.00 12.24 -13.91
CA GLU A 103 -24.67 13.29 -12.94
C GLU A 103 -25.89 13.74 -12.11
N ARG A 104 -27.09 13.81 -12.70
CA ARG A 104 -28.29 14.29 -11.98
C ARG A 104 -28.69 13.31 -10.89
N GLU A 105 -28.61 12.02 -11.19
CA GLU A 105 -28.80 10.96 -10.22
C GLU A 105 -27.72 11.02 -9.13
N TRP A 106 -26.47 11.21 -9.53
CA TRP A 106 -25.34 11.34 -8.62
C TRP A 106 -25.49 12.51 -7.65
N GLN A 107 -26.07 13.65 -8.07
CA GLN A 107 -26.30 14.79 -7.18
C GLN A 107 -27.31 14.48 -6.07
N THR A 108 -28.39 13.75 -6.39
CA THR A 108 -29.37 13.29 -5.38
C THR A 108 -28.72 12.35 -4.38
N LEU A 109 -27.97 11.36 -4.88
CA LEU A 109 -27.21 10.43 -4.04
C LEU A 109 -26.20 11.19 -3.15
N SER A 110 -25.45 12.12 -3.74
CA SER A 110 -24.46 12.93 -3.02
C SER A 110 -25.10 13.75 -1.90
N ALA A 111 -26.27 14.34 -2.12
CA ALA A 111 -27.00 15.10 -1.09
C ALA A 111 -27.42 14.21 0.09
N GLY A 112 -27.86 12.97 -0.18
CA GLY A 112 -28.21 12.03 0.88
C GLY A 112 -26.99 11.52 1.66
N LEU A 113 -25.88 11.23 0.97
CA LEU A 113 -24.65 10.80 1.63
C LEU A 113 -24.03 11.91 2.50
N ARG A 114 -24.13 13.19 2.08
CA ARG A 114 -23.72 14.34 2.93
C ARG A 114 -24.57 14.44 4.20
N GLN A 115 -25.90 14.34 4.09
CA GLN A 115 -26.80 14.34 5.25
C GLN A 115 -26.43 13.21 6.22
N ARG A 116 -26.17 12.02 5.68
CA ARG A 116 -25.77 10.86 6.48
C ARG A 116 -24.41 11.06 7.16
N ALA A 117 -23.43 11.64 6.48
CA ALA A 117 -22.12 11.94 7.06
C ALA A 117 -22.21 12.93 8.23
N ASP A 118 -23.04 13.97 8.10
CA ASP A 118 -23.34 14.91 9.20
C ASP A 118 -24.05 14.21 10.37
N LEU A 119 -25.03 13.35 10.08
CA LEU A 119 -25.74 12.59 11.12
C LEU A 119 -24.77 11.68 11.90
N LEU A 120 -23.87 10.99 11.20
CA LEU A 120 -22.86 10.13 11.83
C LEU A 120 -21.90 10.93 12.73
N GLU A 121 -21.54 12.16 12.35
CA GLU A 121 -20.75 13.08 13.17
C GLU A 121 -21.49 13.45 14.46
N GLU A 122 -22.78 13.76 14.38
CA GLU A 122 -23.61 14.08 15.55
C GLU A 122 -23.75 12.87 16.48
N VAL A 123 -23.93 11.67 15.93
CA VAL A 123 -24.06 10.42 16.70
C VAL A 123 -22.79 10.10 17.49
N ILE A 124 -21.61 10.16 16.85
CA ILE A 124 -20.35 9.88 17.57
C ILE A 124 -20.03 10.94 18.61
N ALA A 125 -20.32 12.21 18.30
CA ALA A 125 -20.14 13.30 19.25
C ALA A 125 -21.03 13.14 20.49
N ASP A 126 -22.26 12.62 20.32
CA ASP A 126 -23.15 12.32 21.44
C ASP A 126 -22.67 11.10 22.25
N ILE A 127 -22.32 9.99 21.59
CA ILE A 127 -21.86 8.75 22.24
C ILE A 127 -20.64 8.99 23.13
N TYR A 128 -19.67 9.78 22.67
CA TYR A 128 -18.46 10.12 23.44
C TYR A 128 -18.61 11.39 24.30
N GLY A 129 -19.72 12.13 24.15
CA GLY A 129 -20.00 13.37 24.85
C GLY A 129 -21.12 13.24 25.88
N ASP A 130 -22.21 13.98 25.68
CA ASP A 130 -23.30 14.13 26.65
C ASP A 130 -24.24 12.91 26.73
N ASN A 131 -24.12 11.97 25.79
CA ASN A 131 -24.84 10.71 25.76
C ASN A 131 -26.38 10.84 25.79
N ARG A 132 -26.90 11.87 25.10
CA ARG A 132 -28.34 12.18 25.08
C ARG A 132 -29.15 11.11 24.36
N LEU A 133 -28.62 10.54 23.28
CA LEU A 133 -29.31 9.48 22.52
C LEU A 133 -29.63 8.26 23.40
N ILE A 134 -28.75 7.93 24.35
CA ILE A 134 -29.00 6.86 25.32
C ILE A 134 -29.95 7.33 26.42
N ASN A 135 -29.72 8.51 27.00
CA ASN A 135 -30.55 9.06 28.08
C ASN A 135 -32.02 9.26 27.67
N GLU A 136 -32.27 9.58 26.40
CA GLU A 136 -33.60 9.79 25.83
C GLU A 136 -34.21 8.50 25.26
N GLY A 137 -33.49 7.37 25.34
CA GLY A 137 -34.00 6.05 24.93
C GLY A 137 -34.00 5.80 23.42
N LEU A 138 -33.30 6.61 22.64
CA LEU A 138 -33.14 6.42 21.19
C LEU A 138 -32.12 5.34 20.86
N LEU A 139 -31.10 5.17 21.71
CA LEU A 139 -30.10 4.11 21.64
C LEU A 139 -30.12 3.23 22.89
N PRO A 140 -30.20 1.89 22.75
CA PRO A 140 -30.12 0.99 23.90
C PRO A 140 -28.75 1.04 24.59
N PRO A 141 -28.66 1.26 25.91
CA PRO A 141 -27.38 1.30 26.62
C PRO A 141 -26.54 0.04 26.44
N ALA A 142 -27.19 -1.13 26.43
CA ALA A 142 -26.52 -2.43 26.26
C ALA A 142 -25.85 -2.57 24.89
N LEU A 143 -26.42 -1.96 23.84
CA LEU A 143 -25.84 -2.01 22.49
C LEU A 143 -24.52 -1.24 22.40
N ILE A 144 -24.38 -0.15 23.17
CA ILE A 144 -23.16 0.67 23.17
C ILE A 144 -22.14 0.11 24.18
N ALA A 145 -22.56 -0.18 25.41
CA ALA A 145 -21.65 -0.56 26.49
C ALA A 145 -20.96 -1.93 26.28
N ALA A 146 -21.61 -2.83 25.53
CA ALA A 146 -21.07 -4.15 25.17
C ALA A 146 -20.33 -4.14 23.82
N ASN A 147 -20.32 -3.02 23.10
CA ASN A 147 -19.70 -2.93 21.79
C ASN A 147 -18.16 -2.90 21.93
N PRO A 148 -17.42 -3.84 21.28
CA PRO A 148 -15.96 -3.83 21.33
C PRO A 148 -15.34 -2.56 20.72
N GLU A 149 -16.03 -1.88 19.81
CA GLU A 149 -15.57 -0.62 19.22
C GLU A 149 -15.80 0.60 20.13
N PHE A 150 -16.56 0.46 21.23
CA PHE A 150 -16.72 1.52 22.21
C PHE A 150 -15.50 1.62 23.14
N LEU A 151 -14.57 2.49 22.78
CA LEU A 151 -13.35 2.74 23.55
C LEU A 151 -13.60 3.66 24.75
N ARG A 152 -13.91 3.08 25.91
CA ARG A 152 -14.18 3.81 27.17
C ARG A 152 -13.15 4.90 27.54
N PRO A 153 -11.82 4.72 27.35
CA PRO A 153 -10.83 5.76 27.67
C PRO A 153 -11.00 7.07 26.89
N LEU A 154 -11.77 7.07 25.80
CA LEU A 154 -12.01 8.25 24.96
C LEU A 154 -13.24 9.07 25.38
N ALA A 155 -14.04 8.59 26.34
CA ALA A 155 -15.22 9.31 26.82
C ALA A 155 -14.83 10.71 27.35
N GLY A 156 -15.49 11.75 26.84
CA GLY A 156 -15.24 13.15 27.18
C GLY A 156 -14.08 13.82 26.43
N ILE A 157 -13.29 13.09 25.64
CA ILE A 157 -12.20 13.68 24.85
C ILE A 157 -12.79 14.40 23.63
N LYS A 158 -12.53 15.71 23.51
CA LYS A 158 -12.98 16.53 22.38
C LYS A 158 -11.91 16.63 21.29
N PRO A 159 -12.24 16.39 20.01
CA PRO A 159 -11.28 16.53 18.92
C PRO A 159 -10.69 17.95 18.82
N ALA A 160 -9.40 18.04 18.55
CA ALA A 160 -8.65 19.28 18.42
C ALA A 160 -9.23 20.29 17.41
N ASN A 161 -9.85 19.81 16.33
CA ASN A 161 -10.47 20.65 15.30
C ASN A 161 -12.01 20.60 15.34
N GLY A 162 -12.59 20.10 16.44
CA GLY A 162 -14.04 20.03 16.64
C GLY A 162 -14.77 18.93 15.87
N HIS A 163 -14.07 18.08 15.10
CA HIS A 163 -14.68 17.02 14.31
C HIS A 163 -14.02 15.66 14.56
N TYR A 164 -14.85 14.62 14.70
CA TYR A 164 -14.39 13.23 14.79
C TYR A 164 -14.19 12.61 13.41
N LEU A 165 -15.01 12.96 12.43
CA LEU A 165 -15.01 12.33 11.11
C LEU A 165 -14.49 13.29 10.05
N HIS A 166 -13.54 12.85 9.23
CA HIS A 166 -13.02 13.63 8.11
C HIS A 166 -12.97 12.84 6.80
N PHE A 167 -12.95 11.52 6.84
CA PHE A 167 -12.90 10.67 5.66
C PHE A 167 -13.74 9.41 5.85
N LEU A 168 -14.86 9.32 5.14
CA LEU A 168 -15.83 8.21 5.25
C LEU A 168 -15.91 7.43 3.93
N ALA A 169 -16.38 6.20 4.01
CA ALA A 169 -16.88 5.48 2.84
C ALA A 169 -18.26 4.90 3.11
N PHE A 170 -19.05 4.75 2.05
CA PHE A 170 -20.39 4.19 2.09
C PHE A 170 -20.47 3.05 1.08
N GLU A 171 -20.90 1.88 1.52
CA GLU A 171 -21.33 0.81 0.63
C GLU A 171 -22.78 1.08 0.25
N ILE A 172 -23.04 1.25 -1.04
CA ILE A 172 -24.38 1.47 -1.56
C ILE A 172 -24.70 0.45 -2.64
N GLY A 173 -25.99 0.22 -2.84
CA GLY A 173 -26.48 -0.61 -3.92
C GLY A 173 -27.89 -0.22 -4.30
N ARG A 174 -28.30 -0.55 -5.51
CA ARG A 174 -29.65 -0.29 -5.98
C ARG A 174 -30.50 -1.53 -5.74
N GLY A 175 -31.63 -1.34 -5.05
CA GLY A 175 -32.59 -2.41 -4.78
C GLY A 175 -33.42 -2.77 -6.02
N PRO A 176 -34.28 -3.82 -5.92
CA PRO A 176 -35.16 -4.24 -7.02
C PRO A 176 -36.19 -3.18 -7.45
N ASP A 177 -36.51 -2.25 -6.55
CA ASP A 177 -37.40 -1.11 -6.80
C ASP A 177 -36.72 0.02 -7.59
N GLY A 178 -35.42 -0.08 -7.84
CA GLY A 178 -34.61 0.91 -8.53
C GLY A 178 -34.08 2.04 -7.63
N ASN A 179 -34.35 2.00 -6.32
CA ASN A 179 -33.88 3.00 -5.37
C ASN A 179 -32.50 2.64 -4.79
N TRP A 180 -31.72 3.66 -4.44
CA TRP A 180 -30.41 3.49 -3.79
C TRP A 180 -30.54 3.34 -2.30
N TRP A 181 -29.90 2.31 -1.74
CA TRP A 181 -29.84 2.05 -0.32
C TRP A 181 -28.41 2.03 0.18
N VAL A 182 -28.20 2.46 1.42
CA VAL A 182 -26.93 2.29 2.14
C VAL A 182 -26.90 0.90 2.76
N LEU A 183 -25.90 0.11 2.36
CA LEU A 183 -25.68 -1.25 2.84
C LEU A 183 -24.80 -1.26 4.09
N ALA A 184 -23.80 -0.38 4.16
CA ALA A 184 -22.92 -0.20 5.31
C ALA A 184 -22.24 1.17 5.31
N ASP A 185 -21.96 1.67 6.51
CA ASP A 185 -21.15 2.87 6.77
C ASP A 185 -19.73 2.45 7.15
N ARG A 186 -18.72 3.16 6.66
CA ARG A 186 -17.30 2.93 6.99
C ARG A 186 -16.66 4.21 7.52
N ALA A 187 -16.44 4.24 8.82
CA ALA A 187 -15.95 5.38 9.59
C ALA A 187 -14.65 5.12 10.37
N GLN A 188 -14.23 3.87 10.55
CA GLN A 188 -13.02 3.48 11.30
C GLN A 188 -11.75 3.94 10.57
N ALA A 189 -11.44 3.27 9.45
CA ALA A 189 -10.26 3.50 8.60
C ALA A 189 -10.56 3.03 7.16
N PRO A 190 -11.56 3.62 6.47
CA PRO A 190 -12.05 3.11 5.19
C PRO A 190 -10.97 3.05 4.10
N SER A 191 -10.84 1.89 3.45
CA SER A 191 -9.95 1.62 2.31
C SER A 191 -10.67 1.60 0.97
N GLY A 192 -9.92 1.68 -0.11
CA GLY A 192 -10.40 1.60 -1.49
C GLY A 192 -10.30 2.88 -2.31
N ALA A 193 -10.01 4.03 -1.71
CA ALA A 193 -9.95 5.31 -2.42
C ALA A 193 -8.75 5.37 -3.39
N GLY A 194 -7.60 4.84 -2.95
CA GLY A 194 -6.42 4.72 -3.82
C GLY A 194 -6.65 3.71 -4.95
N PHE A 195 -7.38 2.62 -4.67
CA PHE A 195 -7.76 1.64 -5.68
C PHE A 195 -8.77 2.21 -6.69
N ALA A 196 -9.73 3.04 -6.26
CA ALA A 196 -10.63 3.75 -7.16
C ALA A 196 -9.85 4.67 -8.12
N LEU A 197 -8.84 5.39 -7.60
CA LEU A 197 -7.98 6.24 -8.41
C LEU A 197 -7.15 5.44 -9.42
N GLU A 198 -6.51 4.35 -9.00
CA GLU A 198 -5.73 3.49 -9.91
C GLU A 198 -6.60 2.81 -10.98
N THR A 199 -7.79 2.35 -10.58
CA THR A 199 -8.76 1.76 -11.52
C THR A 199 -9.19 2.81 -12.55
N ARG A 200 -9.43 4.06 -12.13
CA ARG A 200 -9.71 5.19 -13.03
C ARG A 200 -8.58 5.46 -14.02
N VAL A 201 -7.32 5.40 -13.59
CA VAL A 201 -6.18 5.59 -14.49
C VAL A 201 -6.08 4.42 -15.49
N ALA A 202 -6.29 3.19 -15.03
CA ALA A 202 -6.26 2.00 -15.87
C ALA A 202 -7.35 2.04 -16.96
N THR A 203 -8.60 2.33 -16.59
CA THR A 203 -9.73 2.44 -17.54
C THR A 203 -9.55 3.62 -18.49
N THR A 204 -9.05 4.76 -18.01
CA THR A 204 -8.73 5.92 -18.88
C THR A 204 -7.66 5.57 -19.91
N ARG A 205 -6.66 4.75 -19.56
CA ARG A 205 -5.64 4.28 -20.53
C ARG A 205 -6.19 3.27 -21.53
N ALA A 206 -7.14 2.44 -21.12
CA ALA A 206 -7.82 1.49 -22.01
C ALA A 206 -8.74 2.20 -23.01
N PHE A 207 -9.46 3.23 -22.56
CA PHE A 207 -10.50 3.91 -23.33
C PHE A 207 -10.20 5.40 -23.51
N SER A 208 -8.96 5.77 -23.83
CA SER A 208 -8.52 7.18 -23.81
C SER A 208 -9.33 8.11 -24.74
N ASP A 209 -9.69 7.61 -25.91
CA ASP A 209 -10.56 8.26 -26.91
C ASP A 209 -12.00 8.40 -26.40
N ILE A 210 -12.60 7.29 -25.93
CA ILE A 210 -13.97 7.29 -25.41
C ILE A 210 -14.07 8.18 -24.16
N TYR A 211 -13.08 8.11 -23.27
CA TYR A 211 -13.00 8.93 -22.06
C TYR A 211 -12.85 10.42 -22.38
N ALA A 212 -12.18 10.78 -23.48
CA ALA A 212 -12.05 12.18 -23.90
C ALA A 212 -13.38 12.75 -24.44
N GLU A 213 -14.18 11.92 -25.09
CA GLU A 213 -15.51 12.27 -25.61
C GLU A 213 -16.60 12.19 -24.53
N THR A 214 -16.39 11.35 -23.52
CA THR A 214 -17.29 11.19 -22.38
C THR A 214 -16.97 12.26 -21.33
N LYS A 215 -17.96 13.06 -20.97
CA LYS A 215 -17.84 14.16 -19.98
C LYS A 215 -17.78 13.61 -18.55
N VAL A 216 -16.79 12.76 -18.26
CA VAL A 216 -16.62 12.10 -16.96
C VAL A 216 -15.99 13.05 -15.95
N HIS A 217 -16.54 13.09 -14.74
CA HIS A 217 -15.96 13.83 -13.63
C HIS A 217 -14.61 13.27 -13.18
N ARG A 218 -13.65 14.17 -12.93
CA ARG A 218 -12.31 13.80 -12.46
C ARG A 218 -12.29 13.59 -10.95
N LEU A 219 -11.57 12.57 -10.50
CA LEU A 219 -11.37 12.30 -9.07
C LEU A 219 -10.37 13.24 -8.40
N ALA A 220 -9.52 13.92 -9.19
CA ALA A 220 -8.45 14.77 -8.69
C ALA A 220 -8.93 15.91 -7.78
N SER A 221 -10.08 16.52 -8.09
CA SER A 221 -10.65 17.62 -7.29
C SER A 221 -11.01 17.18 -5.87
N PHE A 222 -11.54 15.97 -5.69
CA PHE A 222 -11.85 15.41 -4.38
C PHE A 222 -10.60 15.26 -3.50
N PHE A 223 -9.54 14.70 -4.05
CA PHE A 223 -8.27 14.53 -3.33
C PHE A 223 -7.58 15.86 -3.05
N GLY A 224 -7.70 16.83 -3.95
CA GLY A 224 -7.16 18.19 -3.78
C GLY A 224 -7.84 18.90 -2.63
N ALA A 225 -9.17 18.96 -2.65
CA ALA A 225 -9.95 19.58 -1.58
C ALA A 225 -9.70 18.91 -0.22
N PHE A 226 -9.55 17.58 -0.18
CA PHE A 226 -9.20 16.88 1.06
C PHE A 226 -7.78 17.22 1.54
N ARG A 227 -6.79 17.25 0.64
CA ARG A 227 -5.42 17.65 0.97
C ARG A 227 -5.38 19.06 1.53
N ASP A 228 -6.06 19.99 0.88
CA ASP A 228 -6.07 21.39 1.24
C ASP A 228 -6.77 21.58 2.60
N ALA A 229 -7.86 20.83 2.86
CA ALA A 229 -8.50 20.80 4.18
C ALA A 229 -7.57 20.29 5.29
N LEU A 230 -6.79 19.22 5.05
CA LEU A 230 -5.80 18.76 6.04
C LEU A 230 -4.65 19.75 6.24
N GLN A 231 -4.25 20.47 5.19
CA GLN A 231 -3.26 21.54 5.28
C GLN A 231 -3.76 22.73 6.10
N GLY A 232 -5.04 23.09 5.98
CA GLY A 232 -5.68 24.13 6.77
C GLY A 232 -5.76 23.82 8.27
N VAL A 233 -5.67 22.54 8.67
CA VAL A 233 -5.69 22.11 10.09
C VAL A 233 -4.32 22.24 10.77
N LYS A 234 -3.24 22.47 10.02
CA LYS A 234 -1.89 22.61 10.60
C LYS A 234 -1.81 23.79 11.57
N ARG A 235 -1.11 23.62 12.69
CA ARG A 235 -0.98 24.65 13.74
C ARG A 235 0.25 25.53 13.55
N GLY A 236 1.28 24.99 12.92
CA GLY A 236 2.52 25.70 12.62
C GLY A 236 3.13 25.30 11.27
N ALA A 237 4.02 26.15 10.76
CA ALA A 237 4.75 25.90 9.52
C ALA A 237 5.67 24.65 9.62
N SER A 238 6.20 24.38 10.82
CA SER A 238 7.03 23.22 11.12
C SER A 238 6.27 21.90 11.21
N ASP A 239 4.95 21.95 11.39
CA ASP A 239 4.17 20.75 11.60
C ASP A 239 4.11 19.89 10.34
N ARG A 240 3.86 18.60 10.55
CA ARG A 240 3.74 17.63 9.49
C ARG A 240 2.39 16.95 9.49
N ILE A 241 1.98 16.55 8.29
CA ILE A 241 0.84 15.68 8.03
C ILE A 241 1.41 14.31 7.68
N ALA A 242 0.88 13.27 8.30
CA ALA A 242 1.32 11.90 8.09
C ALA A 242 0.15 10.94 7.91
N VAL A 243 0.38 9.86 7.17
CA VAL A 243 -0.47 8.68 7.09
C VAL A 243 0.14 7.61 8.00
N LEU A 244 -0.59 7.17 9.02
CA LEU A 244 -0.19 6.09 9.91
C LEU A 244 -0.64 4.75 9.34
N THR A 245 0.31 3.86 9.05
CA THR A 245 0.06 2.52 8.51
C THR A 245 0.50 1.44 9.51
N PRO A 246 -0.19 0.28 9.57
CA PRO A 246 0.28 -0.90 10.33
C PRO A 246 1.45 -1.65 9.67
N GLY A 247 2.02 -1.12 8.58
CA GLY A 247 3.16 -1.70 7.86
C GLY A 247 2.79 -2.64 6.69
N PRO A 248 3.80 -3.22 6.02
CA PRO A 248 3.64 -3.98 4.77
C PRO A 248 2.88 -5.30 4.91
N ALA A 249 2.71 -5.80 6.13
CA ALA A 249 1.90 -6.98 6.38
C ALA A 249 0.42 -6.77 6.06
N ASN A 250 -0.08 -5.53 6.12
CA ASN A 250 -1.50 -5.24 5.90
C ASN A 250 -1.94 -5.39 4.44
N GLU A 251 -3.17 -5.90 4.23
CA GLU A 251 -3.74 -6.14 2.90
C GLU A 251 -3.90 -4.91 2.02
N THR A 252 -4.02 -3.73 2.62
CA THR A 252 -4.21 -2.44 1.95
C THR A 252 -2.99 -1.52 2.03
N TYR A 253 -1.82 -2.05 2.43
CA TYR A 253 -0.58 -1.26 2.52
C TYR A 253 -0.21 -0.54 1.22
N TYR A 254 -0.44 -1.17 0.06
CA TYR A 254 -0.24 -0.54 -1.25
C TYR A 254 -0.98 0.80 -1.35
N GLU A 255 -2.26 0.83 -0.96
CA GLU A 255 -3.08 2.03 -0.98
C GLU A 255 -2.52 3.10 -0.04
N HIS A 256 -2.06 2.72 1.16
CA HIS A 256 -1.51 3.67 2.13
C HIS A 256 -0.30 4.40 1.57
N ALA A 257 0.66 3.64 1.01
CA ALA A 257 1.85 4.20 0.37
C ALA A 257 1.50 5.03 -0.86
N TYR A 258 0.55 4.55 -1.67
CA TYR A 258 0.11 5.25 -2.87
C TYR A 258 -0.53 6.62 -2.56
N ILE A 259 -1.48 6.67 -1.62
CA ILE A 259 -2.16 7.90 -1.23
C ILE A 259 -1.19 8.88 -0.55
N ALA A 260 -0.31 8.39 0.34
CA ALA A 260 0.71 9.24 0.95
C ALA A 260 1.58 9.93 -0.11
N ARG A 261 2.04 9.17 -1.12
CA ARG A 261 2.80 9.71 -2.26
C ARG A 261 1.97 10.67 -3.11
N TYR A 262 0.72 10.32 -3.41
CA TYR A 262 -0.16 11.12 -4.27
C TYR A 262 -0.51 12.48 -3.65
N LEU A 263 -0.70 12.54 -2.33
CA LEU A 263 -1.02 13.77 -1.61
C LEU A 263 0.21 14.51 -1.06
N GLY A 264 1.40 13.88 -1.10
CA GLY A 264 2.65 14.44 -0.59
C GLY A 264 2.76 14.42 0.94
N PHE A 265 2.15 13.43 1.60
CA PHE A 265 2.23 13.22 3.05
C PHE A 265 3.32 12.21 3.41
N MET A 266 3.77 12.23 4.67
CA MET A 266 4.70 11.21 5.17
C MET A 266 3.95 9.90 5.41
N LEU A 267 4.54 8.77 5.05
CA LEU A 267 4.05 7.45 5.46
C LEU A 267 4.82 7.01 6.70
N LEU A 268 4.12 6.81 7.82
CA LEU A 268 4.71 6.46 9.11
C LEU A 268 4.10 5.18 9.67
N GLU A 269 4.90 4.40 10.39
CA GLU A 269 4.44 3.29 11.24
C GLU A 269 4.41 3.74 12.72
N GLY A 270 3.79 2.96 13.61
CA GLY A 270 3.66 3.33 15.03
C GLY A 270 4.99 3.61 15.71
N GLU A 271 6.05 2.88 15.30
CA GLU A 271 7.42 3.05 15.79
C GLU A 271 8.15 4.27 15.20
N ASP A 272 7.64 4.90 14.14
CA ASP A 272 8.20 6.15 13.64
C ASP A 272 7.81 7.34 14.53
N ILE A 273 6.83 7.15 15.41
CA ILE A 273 6.20 8.20 16.22
C ILE A 273 6.55 8.00 17.70
N THR A 274 6.71 9.10 18.41
CA THR A 274 6.83 9.14 19.87
C THR A 274 6.04 10.32 20.41
N VAL A 275 5.60 10.24 21.66
CA VAL A 275 4.95 11.35 22.36
C VAL A 275 6.00 12.03 23.24
N VAL A 276 6.11 13.36 23.13
CA VAL A 276 7.00 14.19 23.97
C VAL A 276 6.24 15.45 24.36
N ASN A 277 6.15 15.75 25.66
CA ASN A 277 5.39 16.89 26.19
C ASN A 277 3.96 16.95 25.60
N ASP A 278 3.26 15.82 25.65
CA ASP A 278 1.91 15.62 25.14
C ASP A 278 1.72 15.89 23.63
N GLN A 279 2.82 15.98 22.86
CA GLN A 279 2.80 16.19 21.41
C GLN A 279 3.30 14.95 20.66
N LEU A 280 2.62 14.60 19.56
CA LEU A 280 3.14 13.58 18.64
C LEU A 280 4.34 14.13 17.87
N MET A 281 5.41 13.37 17.89
CA MET A 281 6.66 13.68 17.22
C MET A 281 7.07 12.53 16.31
N VAL A 282 7.46 12.82 15.06
CA VAL A 282 8.13 11.84 14.19
C VAL A 282 9.63 11.80 14.51
N ARG A 283 10.18 10.60 14.63
CA ARG A 283 11.62 10.33 14.68
C ARG A 283 12.22 10.50 13.29
N THR A 284 13.12 11.47 13.15
CA THR A 284 13.82 11.71 11.88
C THR A 284 15.31 11.80 12.11
N VAL A 285 16.08 11.58 11.05
CA VAL A 285 17.55 11.73 11.06
C VAL A 285 18.02 13.16 11.37
N ALA A 286 17.12 14.14 11.38
CA ALA A 286 17.39 15.52 11.80
C ALA A 286 16.84 15.85 13.21
N GLY A 287 16.44 14.84 13.97
CA GLY A 287 15.78 14.97 15.28
C GLY A 287 14.26 14.92 15.21
N LEU A 288 13.60 15.15 16.35
CA LEU A 288 12.15 15.07 16.46
C LEU A 288 11.46 16.24 15.74
N LYS A 289 10.36 15.95 15.03
CA LYS A 289 9.49 16.97 14.41
C LYS A 289 8.02 16.76 14.79
N PRO A 290 7.25 17.83 15.05
CA PRO A 290 5.86 17.69 15.46
C PRO A 290 4.95 17.23 14.32
N ILE A 291 3.99 16.37 14.65
CA ILE A 291 2.88 15.94 13.79
C ILE A 291 1.60 16.58 14.33
N SER A 292 0.93 17.39 13.51
CA SER A 292 -0.35 18.00 13.89
C SER A 292 -1.56 17.29 13.30
N VAL A 293 -1.37 16.56 12.20
CA VAL A 293 -2.45 15.78 11.54
C VAL A 293 -1.95 14.38 11.24
N LEU A 294 -2.69 13.38 11.70
CA LEU A 294 -2.38 11.98 11.50
C LEU A 294 -3.57 11.23 10.87
N TRP A 295 -3.44 10.88 9.60
CA TRP A 295 -4.41 10.04 8.91
C TRP A 295 -4.16 8.57 9.21
N ARG A 296 -4.98 8.01 10.10
CA ARG A 296 -4.88 6.64 10.60
C ARG A 296 -5.45 5.63 9.62
N ARG A 297 -4.72 4.54 9.40
CA ARG A 297 -5.07 3.39 8.55
C ARG A 297 -5.06 2.03 9.28
N LEU A 298 -5.27 2.07 10.59
CA LEU A 298 -5.36 0.90 11.49
C LEU A 298 -6.53 1.09 12.45
N ASP A 299 -7.08 0.04 13.03
CA ASP A 299 -8.23 0.11 13.94
C ASP A 299 -7.93 0.88 15.24
N ALA A 300 -8.94 1.58 15.78
CA ALA A 300 -8.71 2.55 16.85
C ALA A 300 -8.12 1.90 18.12
N SER A 301 -8.54 0.68 18.45
CA SER A 301 -8.05 -0.08 19.62
C SER A 301 -6.54 -0.34 19.56
N TYR A 302 -5.95 -0.41 18.36
CA TYR A 302 -4.52 -0.66 18.18
C TYR A 302 -3.68 0.62 18.21
N ALA A 303 -4.28 1.82 18.28
CA ALA A 303 -3.55 3.07 18.16
C ALA A 303 -2.64 3.39 19.35
N ASP A 304 -2.98 2.93 20.56
CA ASP A 304 -2.21 3.17 21.78
C ASP A 304 -2.10 1.92 22.66
N PRO A 305 -0.91 1.33 22.82
CA PRO A 305 -0.73 0.18 23.69
C PRO A 305 -0.78 0.49 25.18
N LEU A 306 -0.66 1.76 25.61
CA LEU A 306 -0.71 2.11 27.03
C LEU A 306 -2.16 2.18 27.55
N GLU A 307 -3.04 2.83 26.80
CA GLU A 307 -4.41 3.13 27.25
C GLU A 307 -5.48 2.26 26.59
N LEU A 308 -5.23 1.67 25.41
CA LEU A 308 -6.24 0.93 24.65
C LEU A 308 -5.97 -0.58 24.62
N ASN A 309 -5.02 -1.04 23.79
CA ASN A 309 -4.71 -2.45 23.63
C ASN A 309 -3.23 -2.73 23.88
N GLN A 310 -2.91 -3.29 25.05
CA GLN A 310 -1.53 -3.63 25.46
C GLN A 310 -0.83 -4.65 24.54
N GLN A 311 -1.58 -5.40 23.73
CA GLN A 311 -1.02 -6.34 22.75
C GLN A 311 -0.71 -5.68 21.40
N SER A 312 -0.99 -4.37 21.24
CA SER A 312 -0.70 -3.67 19.99
C SER A 312 0.81 -3.45 19.81
N HIS A 313 1.32 -3.91 18.67
CA HIS A 313 2.69 -3.65 18.20
C HIS A 313 2.75 -2.61 17.07
N ILE A 314 1.59 -2.07 16.66
CA ILE A 314 1.46 -1.16 15.51
C ILE A 314 1.03 0.25 15.90
N GLY A 315 0.70 0.46 17.17
CA GLY A 315 0.34 1.76 17.75
C GLY A 315 1.54 2.54 18.29
N THR A 316 1.26 3.70 18.87
CA THR A 316 2.26 4.53 19.53
C THR A 316 1.86 4.77 20.98
N PRO A 317 2.71 4.41 21.97
CA PRO A 317 2.47 4.71 23.38
C PRO A 317 2.20 6.20 23.63
N GLY A 318 1.08 6.53 24.27
CA GLY A 318 0.71 7.91 24.65
C GLY A 318 -0.05 8.70 23.56
N MET A 319 -0.49 8.03 22.49
CA MET A 319 -1.34 8.62 21.45
C MET A 319 -2.63 9.19 22.02
N VAL A 320 -3.25 8.51 22.99
CA VAL A 320 -4.49 8.98 23.64
C VAL A 320 -4.23 10.22 24.49
N GLU A 321 -3.10 10.31 25.18
CA GLU A 321 -2.71 11.52 25.92
C GLU A 321 -2.53 12.72 24.98
N ALA A 322 -1.87 12.54 23.83
CA ALA A 322 -1.73 13.62 22.85
C ALA A 322 -3.08 14.11 22.29
N LEU A 323 -4.04 13.18 22.11
CA LEU A 323 -5.42 13.54 21.76
C LEU A 323 -6.13 14.32 22.88
N ARG A 324 -5.96 13.89 24.14
CA ARG A 324 -6.55 14.52 25.32
C ARG A 324 -6.02 15.94 25.53
N ALA A 325 -4.72 16.15 25.33
CA ALA A 325 -4.07 17.46 25.30
C ALA A 325 -4.42 18.28 24.05
N GLN A 326 -5.23 17.71 23.14
CA GLN A 326 -5.64 18.30 21.88
C GLN A 326 -4.45 18.81 21.09
N THR A 327 -3.33 18.09 21.01
CA THR A 327 -2.13 18.52 20.26
C THR A 327 -2.11 18.03 18.82
N VAL A 328 -2.92 17.01 18.52
CA VAL A 328 -3.02 16.36 17.21
C VAL A 328 -4.48 16.20 16.78
N THR A 329 -4.74 16.33 15.47
CA THR A 329 -5.97 15.85 14.83
C THR A 329 -5.73 14.49 14.20
N ILE A 330 -6.50 13.48 14.60
CA ILE A 330 -6.47 12.16 13.97
C ILE A 330 -7.65 12.01 13.01
N VAL A 331 -7.36 11.51 11.81
CA VAL A 331 -8.35 11.27 10.75
C VAL A 331 -8.53 9.77 10.56
N ASN A 332 -9.70 9.17 10.77
CA ASN A 332 -10.77 9.68 11.63
C ASN A 332 -10.40 9.50 13.11
N GLY A 333 -11.06 10.26 13.99
CA GLY A 333 -10.89 10.21 15.43
C GLY A 333 -10.98 8.78 15.97
N LEU A 334 -10.24 8.49 17.04
CA LEU A 334 -10.31 7.18 17.70
C LEU A 334 -11.74 6.95 18.23
N GLY A 335 -12.20 5.70 18.17
CA GLY A 335 -13.57 5.32 18.54
C GLY A 335 -14.61 5.41 17.41
N SER A 336 -14.21 5.92 16.24
CA SER A 336 -15.10 6.01 15.06
C SER A 336 -15.61 4.68 14.52
N GLY A 337 -14.97 3.56 14.84
CA GLY A 337 -15.43 2.21 14.48
C GLY A 337 -16.81 1.86 15.04
N ILE A 338 -17.24 2.49 16.14
CA ILE A 338 -18.56 2.21 16.71
C ILE A 338 -19.68 2.52 15.71
N LEU A 339 -19.48 3.50 14.83
CA LEU A 339 -20.45 3.90 13.80
C LEU A 339 -20.62 2.84 12.69
N GLU A 340 -19.67 1.91 12.53
CA GLU A 340 -19.76 0.82 11.55
C GLU A 340 -20.62 -0.35 12.07
N THR A 341 -21.06 -0.30 13.33
CA THR A 341 -21.85 -1.35 13.98
C THR A 341 -23.14 -1.63 13.22
N ARG A 342 -23.31 -2.85 12.73
CA ARG A 342 -24.46 -3.27 11.92
C ARG A 342 -25.81 -2.96 12.57
N ALA A 343 -25.94 -3.16 13.88
CA ALA A 343 -27.19 -2.87 14.60
C ALA A 343 -27.57 -1.38 14.61
N LEU A 344 -26.62 -0.44 14.48
CA LEU A 344 -26.92 0.99 14.46
C LEU A 344 -27.82 1.40 13.27
N LEU A 345 -27.77 0.66 12.16
CA LEU A 345 -28.62 0.89 10.99
C LEU A 345 -30.11 0.92 11.33
N ALA A 346 -30.55 0.13 12.34
CA ALA A 346 -31.94 0.08 12.80
C ALA A 346 -32.40 1.38 13.48
N PHE A 347 -31.47 2.14 14.07
CA PHE A 347 -31.78 3.32 14.88
C PHE A 347 -31.60 4.64 14.13
N LEU A 348 -30.75 4.67 13.09
CA LEU A 348 -30.45 5.89 12.33
C LEU A 348 -31.68 6.64 11.78
N PRO A 349 -32.75 6.00 11.28
CA PRO A 349 -33.93 6.74 10.81
C PRO A 349 -34.59 7.57 11.92
N THR A 350 -34.73 6.98 13.11
CA THR A 350 -35.35 7.65 14.26
C THR A 350 -34.43 8.72 14.82
N ILE A 351 -33.13 8.45 14.89
CA ILE A 351 -32.13 9.43 15.32
C ILE A 351 -32.10 10.64 14.37
N CYS A 352 -32.17 10.42 13.05
CA CYS A 352 -32.21 11.51 12.06
C CYS A 352 -33.41 12.43 12.26
N ARG A 353 -34.62 11.86 12.44
CA ARG A 353 -35.82 12.65 12.72
C ARG A 353 -35.69 13.44 14.02
N HIS A 354 -35.12 12.83 15.05
CA HIS A 354 -34.96 13.47 16.35
C HIS A 354 -33.95 14.63 16.31
N LEU A 355 -32.75 14.42 15.74
CA LEU A 355 -31.68 15.41 15.73
C LEU A 355 -31.88 16.50 14.67
N ARG A 356 -32.43 16.15 13.50
CA ARG A 356 -32.49 17.05 12.34
C ARG A 356 -33.91 17.43 11.91
N GLY A 357 -34.94 16.83 12.48
CA GLY A 357 -36.34 17.11 12.12
C GLY A 357 -36.73 16.64 10.71
N GLU A 358 -35.90 15.82 10.06
CA GLU A 358 -36.12 15.31 8.70
C GLU A 358 -35.83 13.80 8.63
N ASP A 359 -36.44 13.14 7.65
CA ASP A 359 -36.14 11.73 7.36
C ASP A 359 -34.78 11.58 6.64
N LEU A 360 -34.23 10.37 6.71
CA LEU A 360 -33.06 10.01 5.93
C LEU A 360 -33.39 10.09 4.43
N LYS A 361 -32.62 10.90 3.70
CA LYS A 361 -32.73 11.05 2.24
C LYS A 361 -32.34 9.77 1.50
N LEU A 362 -31.42 9.00 2.07
CA LEU A 362 -31.05 7.67 1.60
C LEU A 362 -31.34 6.65 2.70
N PRO A 363 -32.27 5.70 2.47
CA PRO A 363 -32.57 4.68 3.45
C PRO A 363 -31.41 3.68 3.56
N SER A 364 -31.30 3.06 4.73
CA SER A 364 -30.45 1.88 4.92
C SER A 364 -31.20 0.62 4.49
N ILE A 365 -30.47 -0.47 4.28
CA ILE A 365 -31.07 -1.82 4.26
C ILE A 365 -31.94 -2.05 5.51
N ALA A 366 -33.12 -2.63 5.34
CA ALA A 366 -34.03 -2.92 6.43
C ALA A 366 -33.35 -3.83 7.46
N THR A 367 -33.23 -3.34 8.70
CA THR A 367 -32.41 -3.95 9.75
C THR A 367 -33.18 -3.92 11.07
N TRP A 368 -33.19 -5.06 11.77
CA TRP A 368 -33.85 -5.24 13.06
C TRP A 368 -32.85 -5.79 14.08
N TRP A 369 -32.69 -5.10 15.21
CA TRP A 369 -31.86 -5.60 16.30
C TRP A 369 -32.66 -6.53 17.21
N CYS A 370 -32.27 -7.81 17.28
CA CYS A 370 -32.99 -8.84 18.01
C CYS A 370 -32.87 -8.73 19.54
N GLY A 371 -32.18 -7.69 20.05
CA GLY A 371 -32.15 -7.33 21.46
C GLY A 371 -33.48 -6.75 21.95
N GLN A 372 -34.26 -6.14 21.06
CA GLN A 372 -35.60 -5.67 21.35
C GLN A 372 -36.65 -6.75 21.03
N LYS A 373 -37.68 -6.86 21.88
CA LYS A 373 -38.64 -7.96 21.82
C LYS A 373 -39.47 -7.98 20.53
N ALA A 374 -39.98 -6.82 20.09
CA ALA A 374 -40.85 -6.73 18.92
C ALA A 374 -40.09 -7.05 17.61
N GLU A 375 -38.86 -6.56 17.53
CA GLU A 375 -37.91 -6.75 16.44
C GLU A 375 -37.51 -8.22 16.34
N ARG A 376 -37.22 -8.86 17.48
CA ARG A 376 -36.95 -10.29 17.55
C ARG A 376 -38.15 -11.13 17.09
N GLU A 377 -39.35 -10.80 17.53
CA GLU A 377 -40.59 -11.49 17.11
C GLU A 377 -40.83 -11.31 15.61
N HIS A 378 -40.57 -10.12 15.06
CA HIS A 378 -40.66 -9.84 13.64
C HIS A 378 -39.69 -10.71 12.82
N VAL A 379 -38.42 -10.76 13.24
CA VAL A 379 -37.38 -11.57 12.59
C VAL A 379 -37.73 -13.05 12.65
N ALA A 380 -38.21 -13.55 13.79
CA ALA A 380 -38.64 -14.95 13.93
C ALA A 380 -39.82 -15.29 13.01
N ALA A 381 -40.81 -14.40 12.89
CA ALA A 381 -41.98 -14.59 12.04
C ALA A 381 -41.64 -14.58 10.53
N HIS A 382 -40.58 -13.87 10.13
CA HIS A 382 -40.20 -13.69 8.72
C HIS A 382 -38.85 -14.32 8.36
N ILE A 383 -38.37 -15.28 9.16
CA ILE A 383 -37.00 -15.82 9.07
C ILE A 383 -36.56 -16.23 7.66
N GLU A 384 -37.46 -16.77 6.83
CA GLU A 384 -37.19 -17.19 5.45
C GLU A 384 -36.69 -16.06 4.54
N LYS A 385 -37.03 -14.81 4.87
CA LYS A 385 -36.67 -13.60 4.11
C LYS A 385 -35.54 -12.82 4.78
N MET A 386 -34.93 -13.37 5.82
CA MET A 386 -33.94 -12.67 6.64
C MET A 386 -32.55 -13.28 6.44
N VAL A 387 -31.55 -12.42 6.50
CA VAL A 387 -30.16 -12.77 6.80
C VAL A 387 -29.94 -12.47 8.28
N ILE A 388 -29.48 -13.46 9.05
CA ILE A 388 -29.17 -13.28 10.48
C ILE A 388 -27.67 -13.23 10.67
N GLY A 389 -27.17 -12.25 11.40
CA GLY A 389 -25.75 -12.15 11.69
C GLY A 389 -25.45 -11.37 12.97
N PRO A 390 -24.15 -11.18 13.30
CA PRO A 390 -23.74 -10.52 14.52
C PRO A 390 -24.11 -9.03 14.53
N ALA A 391 -24.74 -8.58 15.62
CA ALA A 391 -25.15 -7.18 15.82
C ALA A 391 -23.96 -6.21 15.86
N TYR A 392 -22.84 -6.65 16.42
CA TYR A 392 -21.61 -5.87 16.60
C TYR A 392 -20.63 -5.98 15.43
N SER A 393 -21.01 -6.63 14.32
CA SER A 393 -20.14 -6.70 13.15
C SER A 393 -20.00 -5.32 12.50
N CYS A 394 -18.76 -4.95 12.16
CA CYS A 394 -18.44 -3.76 11.37
C CYS A 394 -18.36 -4.06 9.86
N MET A 395 -18.58 -5.32 9.47
CA MET A 395 -18.56 -5.77 8.07
C MET A 395 -19.99 -5.89 7.52
N PRO A 396 -20.21 -5.57 6.22
CA PRO A 396 -21.48 -5.88 5.58
C PRO A 396 -21.71 -7.39 5.56
N PHE A 397 -22.97 -7.83 5.54
CA PHE A 397 -23.33 -9.26 5.65
C PHE A 397 -22.73 -10.13 4.54
N PHE A 398 -22.43 -9.57 3.37
CA PHE A 398 -21.84 -10.27 2.24
C PHE A 398 -20.30 -10.36 2.31
N ASP A 399 -19.66 -9.76 3.32
CA ASP A 399 -18.19 -9.68 3.47
C ASP A 399 -17.75 -10.05 4.90
N ASP A 400 -18.58 -10.80 5.65
CA ASP A 400 -18.35 -11.12 7.07
C ASP A 400 -17.81 -12.53 7.32
N ASN A 401 -17.11 -13.10 6.34
CA ASN A 401 -16.49 -14.43 6.42
C ASN A 401 -17.48 -15.57 6.75
N GLY A 402 -18.73 -15.44 6.33
CA GLY A 402 -19.76 -16.46 6.54
C GLY A 402 -20.34 -16.49 7.95
N GLN A 403 -20.16 -15.41 8.72
CA GLN A 403 -20.81 -15.27 10.03
C GLN A 403 -22.31 -14.98 9.91
N SER A 404 -22.74 -14.42 8.77
CA SER A 404 -24.15 -14.26 8.45
C SER A 404 -24.71 -15.52 7.78
N VAL A 405 -25.92 -15.88 8.18
CA VAL A 405 -26.64 -17.07 7.72
C VAL A 405 -27.96 -16.67 7.07
N LEU A 406 -28.25 -17.26 5.92
CA LEU A 406 -29.53 -17.08 5.26
C LEU A 406 -30.61 -17.87 6.03
N GLY A 407 -31.65 -17.18 6.49
CA GLY A 407 -32.66 -17.79 7.36
C GLY A 407 -33.41 -18.96 6.72
N SER A 408 -33.53 -18.99 5.39
CA SER A 408 -34.10 -20.13 4.66
C SER A 408 -33.28 -21.41 4.76
N THR A 409 -31.97 -21.30 4.97
CA THR A 409 -31.09 -22.47 5.19
C THR A 409 -31.18 -23.00 6.62
N LEU A 410 -31.54 -22.14 7.59
CA LEU A 410 -31.53 -22.48 9.01
C LEU A 410 -32.56 -23.54 9.40
N ARG A 411 -33.74 -23.57 8.75
CA ARG A 411 -34.76 -24.60 9.08
C ARG A 411 -34.30 -26.03 8.81
N THR A 412 -33.35 -26.21 7.90
CA THR A 412 -32.87 -27.54 7.48
C THR A 412 -31.63 -28.01 8.24
N THR A 413 -30.90 -27.09 8.89
CA THR A 413 -29.59 -27.33 9.51
C THR A 413 -29.53 -27.02 11.00
N ALA A 414 -30.52 -26.31 11.56
CA ALA A 414 -30.51 -25.91 12.96
C ALA A 414 -30.70 -27.12 13.92
N LYS A 415 -29.80 -27.23 14.90
CA LYS A 415 -29.87 -28.24 15.99
C LYS A 415 -30.80 -27.83 17.14
N GLU A 416 -31.07 -26.52 17.30
CA GLU A 416 -31.94 -25.92 18.30
C GLU A 416 -33.10 -25.17 17.61
N SER A 417 -34.19 -24.88 18.33
CA SER A 417 -35.25 -24.08 17.73
C SER A 417 -34.75 -22.65 17.48
N ILE A 418 -35.02 -22.11 16.28
CA ILE A 418 -34.62 -20.73 15.90
C ILE A 418 -35.14 -19.70 16.91
N ALA A 419 -36.31 -19.98 17.51
CA ALA A 419 -36.91 -19.14 18.55
C ALA A 419 -36.08 -19.14 19.86
N ASP A 420 -35.54 -20.28 20.28
CA ASP A 420 -34.70 -20.38 21.49
C ASP A 420 -33.37 -19.67 21.28
N TRP A 421 -32.76 -19.82 20.09
CA TRP A 421 -31.53 -19.11 19.72
C TRP A 421 -31.72 -17.60 19.75
N LEU A 422 -32.75 -17.09 19.07
CA LEU A 422 -33.07 -15.66 19.06
C LEU A 422 -33.41 -15.14 20.48
N THR A 423 -34.04 -15.96 21.32
CA THR A 423 -34.36 -15.57 22.70
C THR A 423 -33.11 -15.48 23.56
N THR A 424 -32.16 -16.40 23.38
CA THR A 424 -30.94 -16.50 24.20
C THR A 424 -29.88 -15.48 23.77
N ASP A 425 -29.62 -15.39 22.46
CA ASP A 425 -28.55 -14.56 21.90
C ASP A 425 -29.05 -13.32 21.15
N GLY A 426 -30.34 -13.01 21.18
CA GLY A 426 -30.94 -11.91 20.41
C GLY A 426 -30.23 -10.55 20.56
N HIS A 427 -29.72 -10.23 21.75
CA HIS A 427 -28.96 -9.01 22.00
C HIS A 427 -27.65 -8.91 21.20
N LYS A 428 -27.10 -10.03 20.71
CA LYS A 428 -25.92 -10.13 19.86
C LYS A 428 -26.25 -10.31 18.38
N LEU A 429 -27.54 -10.31 18.01
CA LEU A 429 -27.99 -10.65 16.66
C LEU A 429 -28.78 -9.51 16.03
N VAL A 430 -28.68 -9.44 14.70
CA VAL A 430 -29.54 -8.60 13.86
C VAL A 430 -30.14 -9.45 12.76
N GLY A 431 -31.37 -9.16 12.38
CA GLY A 431 -31.97 -9.60 11.12
C GLY A 431 -31.90 -8.49 10.10
N GLN A 432 -31.55 -8.81 8.86
CA GLN A 432 -31.62 -7.90 7.71
C GLN A 432 -32.43 -8.56 6.59
N GLU A 433 -33.19 -7.78 5.84
CA GLU A 433 -33.94 -8.34 4.70
C GLU A 433 -32.97 -8.82 3.61
N VAL A 434 -33.28 -9.94 2.95
CA VAL A 434 -32.48 -10.43 1.81
C VAL A 434 -32.66 -9.48 0.64
N VAL A 435 -31.59 -8.75 0.28
CA VAL A 435 -31.63 -7.80 -0.83
C VAL A 435 -31.00 -8.40 -2.08
N THR A 436 -31.74 -8.34 -3.18
CA THR A 436 -31.24 -8.60 -4.53
C THR A 436 -30.76 -7.27 -5.11
N LEU A 437 -29.45 -7.10 -5.21
CA LEU A 437 -28.82 -5.88 -5.71
C LEU A 437 -28.85 -5.80 -7.24
N SER A 438 -28.76 -4.58 -7.79
CA SER A 438 -28.74 -4.38 -9.23
C SER A 438 -27.56 -5.06 -9.91
N THR A 439 -27.74 -5.37 -11.19
CA THR A 439 -26.71 -5.90 -12.06
C THR A 439 -26.12 -4.83 -12.98
N THR A 440 -24.87 -5.02 -13.37
CA THR A 440 -24.16 -4.17 -14.33
C THR A 440 -23.42 -5.04 -15.35
N PRO A 441 -23.20 -4.58 -16.59
CA PRO A 441 -22.47 -5.36 -17.59
C PRO A 441 -21.01 -5.59 -17.20
N ALA A 442 -20.59 -6.86 -17.21
CA ALA A 442 -19.21 -7.27 -17.04
C ALA A 442 -18.75 -8.11 -18.24
N TRP A 443 -17.50 -7.94 -18.67
CA TRP A 443 -16.91 -8.73 -19.75
C TRP A 443 -16.39 -10.07 -19.21
N VAL A 444 -17.03 -11.17 -19.60
CA VAL A 444 -16.70 -12.52 -19.15
C VAL A 444 -16.64 -13.45 -20.35
N ASN A 445 -15.50 -14.12 -20.54
CA ASN A 445 -15.30 -15.12 -21.61
C ASN A 445 -15.73 -14.63 -23.01
N GLY A 446 -15.39 -13.38 -23.35
CA GLY A 446 -15.68 -12.80 -24.67
C GLY A 446 -17.10 -12.24 -24.83
N LYS A 447 -17.89 -12.13 -23.76
CA LYS A 447 -19.28 -11.64 -23.80
C LYS A 447 -19.58 -10.67 -22.67
N LEU A 448 -20.51 -9.76 -22.90
CA LEU A 448 -21.10 -8.94 -21.84
C LEU A 448 -22.20 -9.73 -21.11
N LEU A 449 -22.03 -9.94 -19.81
CA LEU A 449 -23.01 -10.63 -18.95
C LEU A 449 -23.43 -9.72 -17.79
N PRO A 450 -24.70 -9.77 -17.34
CA PRO A 450 -25.13 -9.07 -16.16
C PRO A 450 -24.46 -9.69 -14.92
N ARG A 451 -23.83 -8.86 -14.09
CA ARG A 451 -23.25 -9.29 -12.81
C ARG A 451 -23.75 -8.41 -11.66
N PRO A 452 -24.07 -9.00 -10.50
CA PRO A 452 -24.46 -8.24 -9.30
C PRO A 452 -23.39 -7.23 -8.92
N MET A 453 -23.81 -6.04 -8.48
CA MET A 453 -22.86 -5.01 -8.05
C MET A 453 -23.25 -4.27 -6.77
N SER A 454 -22.23 -3.87 -6.02
CA SER A 454 -22.31 -2.81 -5.02
C SER A 454 -21.28 -1.72 -5.35
N LEU A 455 -21.49 -0.51 -4.85
CA LEU A 455 -20.60 0.63 -5.06
C LEU A 455 -20.07 1.12 -3.72
N ARG A 456 -18.73 1.26 -3.62
CA ARG A 456 -18.10 2.00 -2.53
C ARG A 456 -17.86 3.45 -2.95
N VAL A 457 -18.50 4.38 -2.24
CA VAL A 457 -18.37 5.83 -2.45
C VAL A 457 -17.62 6.44 -1.28
N PHE A 458 -16.78 7.45 -1.54
CA PHE A 458 -15.98 8.13 -0.53
C PHE A 458 -16.48 9.55 -0.26
N ALA A 459 -16.40 9.97 1.00
CA ALA A 459 -16.72 11.33 1.42
C ALA A 459 -15.54 11.91 2.21
N ALA A 460 -15.20 13.17 1.93
CA ALA A 460 -14.15 13.90 2.61
C ALA A 460 -14.70 15.21 3.17
N ARG A 461 -14.36 15.51 4.42
CA ARG A 461 -14.66 16.80 5.04
C ARG A 461 -13.70 17.85 4.50
N THR A 462 -14.27 18.96 4.05
CA THR A 462 -13.56 20.13 3.54
C THR A 462 -13.96 21.35 4.35
N GLU A 463 -13.31 22.50 4.12
CA GLU A 463 -13.70 23.77 4.74
C GLU A 463 -15.16 24.16 4.45
N ASN A 464 -15.68 23.72 3.30
CA ASN A 464 -17.06 23.99 2.86
C ASN A 464 -18.04 22.85 3.18
N GLY A 465 -17.68 21.93 4.10
CA GLY A 465 -18.47 20.75 4.47
C GLY A 465 -18.08 19.50 3.69
N TRP A 466 -18.99 18.52 3.63
CA TRP A 466 -18.71 17.21 3.01
C TRP A 466 -18.72 17.25 1.48
N GLN A 467 -17.63 16.81 0.89
CA GLN A 467 -17.53 16.53 -0.54
C GLN A 467 -17.61 15.02 -0.77
N ILE A 468 -18.50 14.61 -1.68
CA ILE A 468 -18.59 13.23 -2.14
C ILE A 468 -17.70 13.08 -3.38
N MET A 469 -16.86 12.05 -3.40
CA MET A 469 -16.03 11.72 -4.56
C MET A 469 -16.93 11.49 -5.77
N PRO A 470 -16.74 12.16 -6.93
CA PRO A 470 -17.57 11.94 -8.11
C PRO A 470 -17.17 10.63 -8.83
N GLY A 471 -17.47 9.51 -8.16
CA GLY A 471 -17.09 8.16 -8.53
C GLY A 471 -16.84 7.29 -7.30
N GLY A 472 -16.01 6.27 -7.48
CA GLY A 472 -15.71 5.24 -6.50
C GLY A 472 -15.20 4.01 -7.22
N PHE A 473 -15.43 2.83 -6.64
CA PHE A 473 -15.32 1.59 -7.40
C PHE A 473 -16.52 0.70 -7.11
N ALA A 474 -16.97 -0.01 -8.13
CA ALA A 474 -18.01 -1.00 -8.01
C ALA A 474 -17.39 -2.38 -7.80
N ARG A 475 -17.90 -3.14 -6.83
CA ARG A 475 -17.59 -4.55 -6.63
C ARG A 475 -18.55 -5.37 -7.46
N ILE A 476 -18.01 -6.22 -8.32
CA ILE A 476 -18.75 -7.04 -9.28
C ILE A 476 -18.64 -8.50 -8.84
N GLY A 477 -19.78 -9.15 -8.63
CA GLY A 477 -19.86 -10.57 -8.25
C GLY A 477 -19.25 -11.50 -9.32
N SER A 478 -18.70 -12.64 -8.89
CA SER A 478 -18.07 -13.65 -9.77
C SER A 478 -19.08 -14.62 -10.42
N GLY A 479 -20.28 -14.74 -9.85
CA GLY A 479 -21.34 -15.65 -10.29
C GLY A 479 -22.66 -14.96 -10.62
N ASP A 480 -23.69 -15.77 -10.90
CA ASP A 480 -25.07 -15.29 -11.13
C ASP A 480 -25.83 -15.08 -9.80
N ASP A 481 -25.25 -15.55 -8.68
CA ASP A 481 -25.86 -15.39 -7.36
C ASP A 481 -25.78 -13.93 -6.92
N VAL A 482 -26.94 -13.28 -6.91
CA VAL A 482 -27.08 -11.86 -6.58
C VAL A 482 -26.74 -11.55 -5.13
N ALA A 483 -26.68 -12.56 -4.25
CA ALA A 483 -26.20 -12.42 -2.88
C ALA A 483 -24.66 -12.48 -2.74
N ALA A 484 -23.92 -12.89 -3.78
CA ALA A 484 -22.48 -13.15 -3.71
C ALA A 484 -21.62 -11.99 -4.28
N ILE A 485 -21.44 -10.92 -3.49
CA ILE A 485 -20.64 -9.73 -3.87
C ILE A 485 -19.24 -9.71 -3.19
N ALA A 486 -18.91 -10.75 -2.42
CA ALA A 486 -17.63 -10.84 -1.71
C ALA A 486 -16.43 -10.84 -2.69
N MET A 487 -15.51 -9.87 -2.53
CA MET A 487 -14.26 -9.84 -3.31
C MET A 487 -13.37 -11.06 -3.01
N GLN A 488 -13.41 -11.57 -1.77
CA GLN A 488 -12.62 -12.74 -1.38
C GLN A 488 -13.08 -14.05 -2.08
N SER A 489 -14.30 -14.05 -2.64
CA SER A 489 -14.87 -15.16 -3.42
C SER A 489 -14.69 -15.00 -4.94
N GLY A 490 -13.71 -14.17 -5.36
CA GLY A 490 -13.33 -14.01 -6.76
C GLY A 490 -14.01 -12.87 -7.52
N GLY A 491 -14.64 -11.91 -6.81
CA GLY A 491 -15.21 -10.71 -7.42
C GLY A 491 -14.17 -9.79 -8.06
N SER A 492 -14.61 -8.92 -8.97
CA SER A 492 -13.77 -7.92 -9.64
C SER A 492 -14.18 -6.49 -9.26
N ALA A 493 -13.30 -5.52 -9.49
CA ALA A 493 -13.55 -4.11 -9.22
C ALA A 493 -13.64 -3.33 -10.53
N ALA A 494 -14.77 -2.67 -10.76
CA ALA A 494 -14.99 -1.76 -11.88
C ALA A 494 -14.81 -0.30 -11.44
N ASP A 495 -14.33 0.53 -12.35
CA ASP A 495 -14.39 1.99 -12.20
C ASP A 495 -15.84 2.47 -12.29
N VAL A 496 -16.15 3.60 -11.65
CA VAL A 496 -17.46 4.24 -11.72
C VAL A 496 -17.33 5.63 -12.34
N TRP A 497 -17.94 5.81 -13.50
CA TRP A 497 -17.95 7.06 -14.25
C TRP A 497 -19.22 7.85 -13.96
N ILE A 498 -19.05 9.01 -13.33
CA ILE A 498 -20.12 10.00 -13.22
C ILE A 498 -20.07 10.89 -14.44
N VAL A 499 -21.10 10.80 -15.28
CA VAL A 499 -21.12 11.42 -16.61
C VAL A 499 -22.03 12.64 -16.60
N SER A 500 -21.49 13.78 -17.01
CA SER A 500 -22.23 15.03 -17.16
C SER A 500 -22.81 15.20 -18.56
N ASP A 501 -23.91 15.93 -18.67
CA ASP A 501 -24.42 16.43 -19.95
C ASP A 501 -23.66 17.68 -20.44
N LYS A 502 -22.89 18.34 -19.57
CA LYS A 502 -22.11 19.56 -19.81
C LYS A 502 -20.61 19.29 -19.80
N PRO A 503 -19.78 20.16 -20.42
CA PRO A 503 -18.33 20.09 -20.27
C PRO A 503 -17.95 20.16 -18.78
N VAL A 504 -17.14 19.20 -18.32
CA VAL A 504 -16.67 19.15 -16.94
C VAL A 504 -15.37 19.94 -16.80
N GLU A 505 -15.26 20.71 -15.73
CA GLU A 505 -14.07 21.49 -15.42
C GLU A 505 -12.86 20.57 -15.15
N ARG A 506 -11.72 20.90 -15.78
CA ARG A 506 -10.49 20.11 -15.64
C ARG A 506 -9.69 20.63 -14.45
N HIS A 507 -10.15 20.31 -13.24
CA HIS A 507 -9.34 20.53 -12.05
C HIS A 507 -8.08 19.67 -12.10
N THR A 508 -6.95 20.31 -11.86
CA THR A 508 -5.64 19.69 -11.72
C THR A 508 -5.15 19.92 -10.29
N LEU A 509 -4.43 18.95 -9.72
CA LEU A 509 -3.73 19.14 -8.46
C LEU A 509 -2.47 20.00 -8.62
N LEU A 510 -2.10 20.31 -9.87
CA LEU A 510 -1.03 21.24 -10.15
C LEU A 510 -1.46 22.64 -9.68
N PRO A 511 -0.68 23.29 -8.82
CA PRO A 511 -0.98 24.65 -8.40
C PRO A 511 -1.03 25.57 -9.62
N THR A 512 -1.98 26.50 -9.64
CA THR A 512 -1.89 27.71 -10.47
C THR A 512 -0.60 28.44 -10.09
N GLU A 513 0.14 28.99 -11.07
CA GLU A 513 1.44 29.64 -10.87
C GLU A 513 1.35 30.85 -9.91
N GLU A 514 1.32 30.60 -8.61
CA GLU A 514 1.42 31.61 -7.57
C GLU A 514 2.44 31.13 -6.54
N THR A 515 3.65 31.68 -6.63
CA THR A 515 4.79 31.47 -5.72
C THR A 515 5.18 30.01 -5.45
N PHE A 516 6.23 29.53 -6.12
CA PHE A 516 6.84 28.25 -5.77
C PHE A 516 7.67 28.37 -4.48
N THR A 517 7.26 27.68 -3.43
CA THR A 517 8.11 27.43 -2.26
C THR A 517 8.86 26.12 -2.47
N ARG A 518 10.20 26.19 -2.51
CA ARG A 518 11.03 24.98 -2.48
C ARG A 518 10.89 24.37 -1.08
N ASN A 519 10.00 23.39 -0.93
CA ASN A 519 9.95 22.59 0.28
C ASN A 519 11.33 21.94 0.47
N MET A 520 12.06 22.38 1.49
CA MET A 520 13.21 21.64 1.99
C MET A 520 12.71 20.22 2.28
N PRO A 521 13.37 19.17 1.76
CA PRO A 521 12.92 17.80 1.97
C PRO A 521 12.63 17.59 3.44
N GLY A 522 11.41 17.16 3.76
CA GLY A 522 11.03 16.78 5.11
C GLY A 522 12.11 15.85 5.67
N SER A 523 12.48 16.04 6.93
CA SER A 523 13.53 15.24 7.53
C SER A 523 13.15 13.76 7.45
N LEU A 524 14.03 12.98 6.83
CA LEU A 524 13.82 11.56 6.53
C LEU A 524 13.51 10.81 7.83
N PRO A 525 12.39 10.07 7.92
CA PRO A 525 12.10 9.22 9.08
C PRO A 525 13.25 8.24 9.34
N SER A 526 13.60 8.01 10.60
CA SER A 526 14.76 7.19 10.97
C SER A 526 14.65 5.75 10.46
N ARG A 527 13.46 5.13 10.53
CA ARG A 527 13.21 3.80 9.96
C ARG A 527 13.36 3.75 8.44
N ALA A 528 12.97 4.81 7.73
CA ALA A 528 13.17 4.89 6.29
C ALA A 528 14.67 5.02 5.95
N ALA A 529 15.43 5.75 6.77
CA ALA A 529 16.89 5.81 6.66
C ALA A 529 17.54 4.45 6.95
N ASP A 530 17.03 3.72 7.94
CA ASP A 530 17.51 2.38 8.30
C ASP A 530 17.29 1.37 7.16
N ASN A 531 16.09 1.34 6.59
CA ASN A 531 15.79 0.50 5.43
C ASN A 531 16.65 0.85 4.22
N LEU A 532 16.93 2.14 3.96
CA LEU A 532 17.83 2.56 2.88
C LEU A 532 19.27 2.13 3.15
N PHE A 533 19.75 2.33 4.37
CA PHE A 533 21.09 1.93 4.79
C PHE A 533 21.30 0.42 4.62
N TRP A 534 20.39 -0.39 5.18
CA TRP A 534 20.46 -1.85 5.08
C TRP A 534 20.24 -2.37 3.67
N LEU A 535 19.34 -1.77 2.89
CA LEU A 535 19.20 -2.10 1.47
C LEU A 535 20.54 -1.97 0.73
N GLY A 536 21.27 -0.88 0.97
CA GLY A 536 22.59 -0.65 0.38
C GLY A 536 23.57 -1.75 0.75
N ARG A 537 23.59 -2.16 2.02
CA ARG A 537 24.43 -3.24 2.53
C ARG A 537 24.06 -4.60 1.95
N TYR A 538 22.79 -4.97 1.95
CA TYR A 538 22.34 -6.27 1.45
C TYR A 538 22.64 -6.44 -0.04
N ILE A 539 22.50 -5.37 -0.83
CA ILE A 539 22.85 -5.37 -2.25
C ILE A 539 24.35 -5.58 -2.44
N GLU A 540 25.21 -4.84 -1.75
CA GLU A 540 26.66 -5.02 -1.89
C GLU A 540 27.15 -6.35 -1.33
N ARG A 541 26.50 -6.89 -0.29
CA ARG A 541 26.78 -8.23 0.23
C ARG A 541 26.43 -9.31 -0.78
N ALA A 542 25.26 -9.20 -1.42
CA ALA A 542 24.89 -10.07 -2.53
C ALA A 542 25.87 -9.94 -3.69
N GLU A 543 26.24 -8.71 -4.08
CA GLU A 543 27.22 -8.48 -5.15
C GLU A 543 28.59 -9.09 -4.84
N GLY A 544 29.07 -8.93 -3.61
CA GLY A 544 30.33 -9.50 -3.14
C GLY A 544 30.34 -11.02 -3.24
N ALA A 545 29.30 -11.67 -2.71
CA ALA A 545 29.12 -13.12 -2.80
C ALA A 545 29.07 -13.60 -4.26
N LEU A 546 28.29 -12.94 -5.12
CA LEU A 546 28.19 -13.26 -6.55
C LEU A 546 29.55 -13.19 -7.26
N ARG A 547 30.38 -12.20 -6.93
CA ARG A 547 31.71 -12.03 -7.54
C ARG A 547 32.68 -13.14 -7.12
N ILE A 548 32.70 -13.52 -5.84
CA ILE A 548 33.54 -14.62 -5.35
C ILE A 548 33.06 -15.95 -5.94
N LEU A 549 31.75 -16.22 -5.89
CA LEU A 549 31.16 -17.45 -6.43
C LEU A 549 31.42 -17.58 -7.94
N ARG A 550 31.34 -16.50 -8.70
CA ARG A 550 31.68 -16.50 -10.13
C ARG A 550 33.14 -16.91 -10.35
N ALA A 551 34.07 -16.31 -9.61
CA ALA A 551 35.50 -16.59 -9.73
C ALA A 551 35.86 -18.03 -9.29
N TRP A 552 35.18 -18.54 -8.25
CA TRP A 552 35.32 -19.90 -7.76
C TRP A 552 34.76 -20.92 -8.76
N HIS A 553 33.51 -20.74 -9.22
CA HIS A 553 32.86 -21.65 -10.15
C HIS A 553 33.53 -21.67 -11.53
N GLY A 554 34.08 -20.54 -12.00
CA GLY A 554 34.85 -20.49 -13.25
C GLY A 554 36.07 -21.42 -13.20
N ARG A 555 36.84 -21.37 -12.11
CA ARG A 555 38.00 -22.26 -11.92
C ARG A 555 37.58 -23.71 -11.62
N PHE A 556 36.50 -23.90 -10.87
CA PHE A 556 35.96 -25.25 -10.62
C PHE A 556 35.49 -25.92 -11.92
N ALA A 557 34.98 -25.16 -12.90
CA ALA A 557 34.62 -25.69 -14.22
C ALA A 557 35.83 -26.19 -15.02
N GLU A 558 36.99 -25.56 -14.86
CA GLU A 558 38.24 -25.96 -15.52
C GLU A 558 38.90 -27.18 -14.83
N ALA A 559 38.90 -27.19 -13.50
CA ALA A 559 39.62 -28.16 -12.69
C ALA A 559 38.81 -29.40 -12.29
N ALA A 560 37.49 -29.25 -12.12
CA ALA A 560 36.57 -30.23 -11.54
C ALA A 560 36.97 -30.80 -10.15
N ASP A 561 37.93 -30.17 -9.47
CA ASP A 561 38.44 -30.59 -8.16
C ASP A 561 38.31 -29.43 -7.16
N PRO A 562 37.37 -29.50 -6.19
CA PRO A 562 37.16 -28.44 -5.21
C PRO A 562 38.25 -28.42 -4.12
N THR A 563 39.11 -29.45 -4.06
CA THR A 563 40.16 -29.60 -3.04
C THR A 563 41.46 -28.91 -3.41
N GLN A 564 41.55 -28.35 -4.63
CA GLN A 564 42.70 -27.54 -5.03
C GLN A 564 42.97 -26.43 -4.02
N PRO A 565 44.25 -26.14 -3.68
CA PRO A 565 44.59 -25.22 -2.58
C PRO A 565 43.85 -23.87 -2.63
N LEU A 566 43.75 -23.25 -3.82
CA LEU A 566 43.03 -22.00 -4.00
C LEU A 566 41.52 -22.13 -3.79
N LEU A 567 40.89 -23.17 -4.37
CA LEU A 567 39.45 -23.38 -4.24
C LEU A 567 39.05 -23.76 -2.82
N ALA A 568 39.84 -24.62 -2.16
CA ALA A 568 39.63 -25.01 -0.77
C ALA A 568 39.79 -23.81 0.20
N ASN A 569 40.79 -22.95 -0.03
CA ASN A 569 41.00 -21.72 0.74
C ASN A 569 39.81 -20.76 0.60
N VAL A 570 39.33 -20.53 -0.62
CA VAL A 570 38.15 -19.68 -0.88
C VAL A 570 36.86 -20.29 -0.33
N SER A 571 36.67 -21.61 -0.44
CA SER A 571 35.54 -22.31 0.18
C SER A 571 35.57 -22.16 1.71
N THR A 572 36.75 -22.16 2.33
CA THR A 572 36.90 -21.93 3.78
C THR A 572 36.50 -20.50 4.15
N TYR A 573 36.93 -19.51 3.36
CA TYR A 573 36.50 -18.12 3.54
C TYR A 573 34.99 -17.96 3.44
N LEU A 574 34.37 -18.54 2.41
CA LEU A 574 32.93 -18.45 2.19
C LEU A 574 32.12 -19.22 3.25
N ALA A 575 32.63 -20.36 3.74
CA ALA A 575 31.99 -21.09 4.84
C ALA A 575 31.91 -20.27 6.13
N ALA A 576 32.90 -19.41 6.41
CA ALA A 576 32.88 -18.51 7.58
C ALA A 576 31.75 -17.47 7.54
N VAL A 577 31.17 -17.22 6.35
CA VAL A 577 30.03 -16.32 6.13
C VAL A 577 28.77 -17.07 5.69
N ASP A 578 28.66 -18.36 6.01
CA ASP A 578 27.48 -19.20 5.75
C ASP A 578 27.17 -19.37 4.24
N ILE A 579 28.21 -19.43 3.40
CA ILE A 579 28.10 -19.68 1.95
C ILE A 579 28.74 -21.03 1.61
N ASP A 580 27.93 -22.02 1.19
CA ASP A 580 28.42 -23.30 0.68
C ASP A 580 28.68 -23.22 -0.84
N THR A 581 29.94 -23.33 -1.25
CA THR A 581 30.35 -23.28 -2.67
C THR A 581 29.87 -24.47 -3.50
N ARG A 582 29.39 -25.55 -2.86
CA ARG A 582 28.80 -26.71 -3.56
C ARG A 582 27.38 -26.40 -4.05
N GLU A 583 26.71 -25.45 -3.41
CA GLU A 583 25.41 -24.98 -3.87
C GLU A 583 25.59 -23.98 -5.02
N PRO A 584 24.96 -24.20 -6.20
CA PRO A 584 25.09 -23.29 -7.34
C PRO A 584 24.57 -21.88 -7.05
N VAL A 585 23.51 -21.80 -6.24
CA VAL A 585 22.94 -20.55 -5.71
C VAL A 585 22.69 -20.77 -4.22
N PRO A 586 23.62 -20.37 -3.35
CA PRO A 586 23.54 -20.62 -1.91
C PRO A 586 22.34 -19.95 -1.25
N GLU A 587 21.78 -20.58 -0.21
CA GLU A 587 20.61 -20.03 0.51
C GLU A 587 20.89 -18.65 1.13
N SER A 588 22.09 -18.43 1.65
CA SER A 588 22.51 -17.14 2.22
C SER A 588 22.55 -16.01 1.18
N LEU A 589 22.83 -16.31 -0.09
CA LEU A 589 22.73 -15.34 -1.19
C LEU A 589 21.26 -14.97 -1.45
N LEU A 590 20.36 -15.96 -1.48
CA LEU A 590 18.92 -15.69 -1.60
C LEU A 590 18.41 -14.87 -0.42
N ARG A 591 18.84 -15.20 0.81
CA ARG A 591 18.51 -14.45 2.02
C ARG A 591 18.93 -12.98 1.90
N ASN A 592 20.13 -12.68 1.43
CA ASN A 592 20.57 -11.29 1.22
C ASN A 592 19.73 -10.55 0.17
N ILE A 593 19.39 -11.21 -0.95
CA ILE A 593 18.53 -10.62 -1.99
C ILE A 593 17.12 -10.39 -1.44
N ASP A 594 16.58 -11.33 -0.68
CA ASP A 594 15.25 -11.23 -0.07
C ASP A 594 15.21 -10.15 1.01
N SER A 595 16.28 -10.00 1.81
CA SER A 595 16.43 -8.88 2.75
C SER A 595 16.50 -7.53 2.03
N ALA A 596 17.17 -7.44 0.88
CA ALA A 596 17.14 -6.24 0.05
C ALA A 596 15.73 -5.94 -0.46
N VAL A 597 15.00 -6.94 -0.99
CA VAL A 597 13.60 -6.78 -1.43
C VAL A 597 12.72 -6.32 -0.26
N TYR A 598 12.88 -6.92 0.92
CA TYR A 598 12.13 -6.57 2.12
C TYR A 598 12.39 -5.12 2.54
N SER A 599 13.66 -4.72 2.67
CA SER A 599 14.03 -3.34 3.00
C SER A 599 13.47 -2.35 1.98
N ALA A 600 13.57 -2.65 0.67
CA ALA A 600 12.99 -1.80 -0.37
C ALA A 600 11.45 -1.73 -0.31
N SER A 601 10.78 -2.82 0.11
CA SER A 601 9.31 -2.86 0.21
C SER A 601 8.76 -1.92 1.29
N ASN A 602 9.51 -1.71 2.37
CA ASN A 602 9.17 -0.80 3.47
C ASN A 602 9.22 0.69 3.10
N ILE A 603 9.89 1.02 2.00
CA ILE A 603 10.15 2.38 1.50
C ILE A 603 9.79 2.48 0.01
N ARG A 604 8.75 1.74 -0.41
CA ARG A 604 8.34 1.63 -1.81
C ARG A 604 7.97 2.97 -2.44
N ASP A 605 7.48 3.92 -1.65
CA ASP A 605 7.19 5.30 -2.07
C ASP A 605 8.43 6.08 -2.55
N ARG A 606 9.63 5.58 -2.26
CA ARG A 606 10.93 6.22 -2.58
C ARG A 606 11.60 5.67 -3.84
N PHE A 607 11.09 4.61 -4.43
CA PHE A 607 11.64 4.02 -5.65
C PHE A 607 10.82 4.38 -6.88
N SER A 608 11.50 4.49 -8.02
CA SER A 608 10.82 4.45 -9.31
C SER A 608 10.17 3.07 -9.50
N PRO A 609 9.05 2.98 -10.26
CA PRO A 609 8.47 1.69 -10.62
C PRO A 609 9.50 0.74 -11.25
N ASP A 610 10.37 1.26 -12.12
CA ASP A 610 11.42 0.48 -12.79
C ASP A 610 12.46 -0.09 -11.81
N GLY A 611 12.88 0.70 -10.81
CA GLY A 611 13.81 0.23 -9.77
C GLY A 611 13.21 -0.91 -8.95
N TRP A 612 11.93 -0.80 -8.60
CA TRP A 612 11.20 -1.86 -7.90
C TRP A 612 11.06 -3.14 -8.75
N LEU A 613 10.76 -3.00 -10.04
CA LEU A 613 10.66 -4.13 -10.96
C LEU A 613 12.01 -4.84 -11.14
N ALA A 614 13.10 -4.07 -11.28
CA ALA A 614 14.45 -4.62 -11.44
C ALA A 614 14.89 -5.47 -10.23
N LEU A 615 14.60 -5.01 -9.01
CA LEU A 615 14.93 -5.76 -7.79
C LEU A 615 14.11 -7.05 -7.66
N ASN A 616 12.81 -7.00 -7.99
CA ASN A 616 11.96 -8.20 -7.98
C ASN A 616 12.36 -9.21 -9.06
N ASP A 617 12.74 -8.73 -10.24
CA ASP A 617 13.22 -9.58 -11.33
C ASP A 617 14.56 -10.26 -10.97
N LEU A 618 15.45 -9.57 -10.25
CA LEU A 618 16.66 -10.17 -9.66
C LEU A 618 16.29 -11.33 -8.71
N ALA A 619 15.41 -11.09 -7.74
CA ALA A 619 14.99 -12.10 -6.76
C ALA A 619 14.32 -13.31 -7.43
N LYS A 620 13.38 -13.08 -8.34
CA LYS A 620 12.72 -14.14 -9.12
C LYS A 620 13.71 -14.96 -9.94
N THR A 621 14.68 -14.29 -10.57
CA THR A 621 15.71 -14.96 -11.36
C THR A 621 16.60 -15.84 -10.48
N ALA A 622 17.04 -15.33 -9.32
CA ALA A 622 17.89 -16.07 -8.40
C ALA A 622 17.23 -17.35 -7.88
N ARG A 623 15.95 -17.29 -7.47
CA ARG A 623 15.18 -18.47 -7.02
C ARG A 623 15.05 -19.52 -8.13
N ARG A 624 14.73 -19.09 -9.36
CA ARG A 624 14.66 -19.99 -10.51
C ARG A 624 16.00 -20.66 -10.81
N PHE A 625 17.12 -19.96 -10.60
CA PHE A 625 18.45 -20.52 -10.81
C PHE A 625 18.80 -21.57 -9.75
N LYS A 626 18.43 -21.36 -8.48
CA LYS A 626 18.62 -22.37 -7.43
C LYS A 626 18.02 -23.74 -7.80
N GLU A 627 16.86 -23.77 -8.46
CA GLU A 627 16.19 -25.01 -8.82
C GLU A 627 16.76 -25.72 -10.06
N LYS A 628 17.38 -24.97 -10.99
CA LYS A 628 17.64 -25.46 -12.35
C LYS A 628 19.12 -25.60 -12.70
N ILE A 629 20.00 -24.92 -11.97
CA ILE A 629 21.40 -24.75 -12.34
C ILE A 629 22.30 -25.73 -11.58
N LYS A 630 23.38 -26.16 -12.22
CA LYS A 630 24.40 -27.04 -11.63
C LYS A 630 25.68 -26.25 -11.29
N ALA A 631 26.48 -26.79 -10.37
CA ALA A 631 27.76 -26.17 -10.00
C ALA A 631 28.78 -26.25 -11.16
N GLY A 632 29.68 -25.27 -11.23
CA GLY A 632 30.67 -25.15 -12.32
C GLY A 632 30.24 -24.09 -13.34
N ASP A 633 30.34 -24.40 -14.63
CA ASP A 633 30.15 -23.40 -15.71
C ASP A 633 28.75 -22.78 -15.69
N ASP A 634 27.70 -23.59 -15.53
CA ASP A 634 26.32 -23.10 -15.44
C ASP A 634 26.15 -22.10 -14.28
N ALA A 635 26.74 -22.37 -13.12
CA ALA A 635 26.71 -21.48 -11.96
C ALA A 635 27.51 -20.18 -12.21
N SER A 636 28.70 -20.27 -12.82
CA SER A 636 29.48 -19.08 -13.20
C SER A 636 28.70 -18.16 -14.16
N HIS A 637 28.03 -18.75 -15.15
CA HIS A 637 27.14 -18.04 -16.06
C HIS A 637 25.93 -17.41 -15.32
N ALA A 638 25.32 -18.15 -14.39
CA ALA A 638 24.24 -17.66 -13.55
C ALA A 638 24.65 -16.44 -12.73
N MET A 639 25.81 -16.50 -12.05
CA MET A 639 26.35 -15.38 -11.27
C MET A 639 26.57 -14.15 -12.14
N THR A 640 27.02 -14.33 -13.38
CA THR A 640 27.18 -13.24 -14.37
C THR A 640 25.84 -12.59 -14.72
N ILE A 641 24.79 -13.38 -14.93
CA ILE A 641 23.43 -12.84 -15.18
C ILE A 641 22.93 -12.05 -13.96
N LEU A 642 23.08 -12.60 -12.75
CA LEU A 642 22.64 -11.94 -11.52
C LEU A 642 23.40 -10.64 -11.27
N LEU A 643 24.72 -10.61 -11.50
CA LEU A 643 25.54 -9.39 -11.42
C LEU A 643 25.06 -8.32 -12.39
N ARG A 644 24.70 -8.67 -13.63
CA ARG A 644 24.14 -7.69 -14.60
C ARG A 644 22.79 -7.14 -14.15
N LYS A 645 21.91 -7.98 -13.59
CA LYS A 645 20.61 -7.53 -13.06
C LYS A 645 20.78 -6.61 -11.86
N LEU A 646 21.69 -6.94 -10.95
CA LEU A 646 22.04 -6.12 -9.79
C LEU A 646 22.64 -4.77 -10.24
N ALA A 647 23.54 -4.77 -11.22
CA ALA A 647 24.07 -3.55 -11.82
C ALA A 647 22.96 -2.69 -12.47
N GLY A 648 21.97 -3.32 -13.12
CA GLY A 648 20.79 -2.64 -13.65
C GLY A 648 19.98 -1.94 -12.56
N PHE A 649 19.72 -2.62 -11.43
CA PHE A 649 19.10 -2.00 -10.26
C PHE A 649 19.94 -0.82 -9.72
N ALA A 650 21.24 -1.03 -9.51
CA ALA A 650 22.13 0.00 -8.98
C ALA A 650 22.21 1.23 -9.91
N GLY A 651 22.20 1.02 -11.23
CA GLY A 651 22.15 2.07 -12.24
C GLY A 651 20.84 2.87 -12.16
N LEU A 652 19.69 2.18 -12.14
CA LEU A 652 18.38 2.83 -12.01
C LEU A 652 18.27 3.67 -10.75
N VAL A 653 18.81 3.18 -9.62
CA VAL A 653 18.83 3.96 -8.38
C VAL A 653 19.78 5.16 -8.49
N HIS A 654 20.95 5.00 -9.10
CA HIS A 654 21.89 6.10 -9.26
C HIS A 654 21.37 7.20 -10.21
N GLU A 655 20.62 6.84 -11.25
CA GLU A 655 20.09 7.77 -12.25
C GLU A 655 18.78 8.44 -11.81
N ASN A 656 17.86 7.69 -11.18
CA ASN A 656 16.50 8.17 -10.91
C ASN A 656 16.27 8.65 -9.47
N MET A 657 17.09 8.24 -8.50
CA MET A 657 16.91 8.65 -7.12
C MET A 657 17.53 10.04 -6.90
N TYR A 658 16.71 11.00 -6.50
CA TYR A 658 17.20 12.34 -6.18
C TYR A 658 18.19 12.27 -5.00
N ARG A 659 19.34 12.96 -5.11
CA ARG A 659 20.46 12.97 -4.15
C ARG A 659 20.17 13.75 -2.85
N PHE A 660 19.11 13.37 -2.16
CA PHE A 660 18.77 13.85 -0.82
C PHE A 660 19.30 12.90 0.26
N THR A 661 18.98 13.18 1.52
CA THR A 661 19.41 12.38 2.69
C THR A 661 19.19 10.89 2.52
N GLY A 662 18.05 10.45 1.95
CA GLY A 662 17.79 9.03 1.73
C GLY A 662 18.81 8.36 0.80
N TRP A 663 19.18 9.03 -0.30
CA TRP A 663 20.22 8.52 -1.21
C TRP A 663 21.57 8.41 -0.51
N ARG A 664 21.88 9.30 0.44
CA ARG A 664 23.11 9.25 1.23
C ARG A 664 23.16 8.04 2.15
N PHE A 665 22.08 7.74 2.88
CA PHE A 665 22.03 6.54 3.72
C PHE A 665 22.19 5.26 2.91
N LEU A 666 21.52 5.17 1.75
CA LEU A 666 21.71 4.06 0.82
C LEU A 666 23.18 3.96 0.37
N SER A 667 23.77 5.08 -0.04
CA SER A 667 25.15 5.14 -0.54
C SER A 667 26.16 4.79 0.56
N LEU A 668 25.98 5.31 1.78
CA LEU A 668 26.80 4.97 2.95
C LEU A 668 26.75 3.48 3.26
N GLY A 669 25.56 2.87 3.26
CA GLY A 669 25.41 1.43 3.41
C GLY A 669 26.22 0.66 2.37
N ARG A 670 26.16 1.09 1.11
CA ARG A 670 26.93 0.47 0.03
C ARG A 670 28.44 0.62 0.21
N TYR A 671 28.90 1.84 0.46
CA TYR A 671 30.34 2.12 0.60
C TYR A 671 30.95 1.42 1.81
N ILE A 672 30.25 1.40 2.95
CA ILE A 672 30.70 0.69 4.15
C ILE A 672 30.78 -0.82 3.89
N GLU A 673 29.72 -1.43 3.34
CA GLU A 673 29.74 -2.88 3.08
C GLU A 673 30.81 -3.27 2.04
N ARG A 674 30.96 -2.47 0.97
CA ARG A 674 32.00 -2.72 -0.03
C ARG A 674 33.40 -2.57 0.54
N GLY A 675 33.63 -1.55 1.36
CA GLY A 675 34.90 -1.32 2.06
C GLY A 675 35.23 -2.47 3.01
N LEU A 676 34.26 -2.93 3.80
CA LEU A 676 34.38 -4.09 4.68
C LEU A 676 34.72 -5.36 3.88
N HIS A 677 33.99 -5.62 2.81
CA HIS A 677 34.20 -6.79 1.96
C HIS A 677 35.62 -6.81 1.38
N MET A 678 36.09 -5.70 0.80
CA MET A 678 37.44 -5.62 0.25
C MET A 678 38.52 -5.72 1.33
N THR A 679 38.30 -5.12 2.51
CA THR A 679 39.23 -5.19 3.65
C THR A 679 39.40 -6.64 4.13
N ARG A 680 38.30 -7.37 4.32
CA ARG A 680 38.31 -8.78 4.72
C ARG A 680 38.99 -9.67 3.69
N LEU A 681 38.67 -9.47 2.41
CA LEU A 681 39.20 -10.29 1.33
C LEU A 681 40.71 -10.09 1.16
N LEU A 682 41.19 -8.84 1.22
CA LEU A 682 42.62 -8.54 1.20
C LEU A 682 43.34 -9.09 2.43
N GLY A 683 42.77 -8.92 3.63
CA GLY A 683 43.33 -9.50 4.86
C GLY A 683 43.51 -11.01 4.78
N TYR A 684 42.54 -11.71 4.17
CA TYR A 684 42.56 -13.17 4.05
C TYR A 684 43.43 -13.69 2.89
N MET A 685 43.34 -13.09 1.70
CA MET A 685 43.91 -13.65 0.46
C MET A 685 45.22 -13.00 0.00
N SER A 686 45.73 -11.97 0.71
CA SER A 686 47.01 -11.32 0.37
C SER A 686 48.16 -11.67 1.33
N GLY A 687 47.91 -12.52 2.32
CA GLY A 687 48.90 -12.98 3.28
C GLY A 687 50.01 -13.85 2.67
N PRO A 688 51.12 -14.08 3.40
CA PRO A 688 52.22 -14.94 2.93
C PRO A 688 51.80 -16.40 2.73
N GLU A 689 50.77 -16.86 3.45
CA GLU A 689 50.21 -18.21 3.35
C GLU A 689 49.12 -18.33 2.25
N ALA A 690 48.90 -17.28 1.46
CA ALA A 690 47.88 -17.31 0.41
C ALA A 690 48.32 -18.25 -0.73
N PRO A 691 47.44 -19.14 -1.22
CA PRO A 691 47.77 -20.09 -2.27
C PRO A 691 48.04 -19.39 -3.61
N ASP A 692 48.79 -20.06 -4.49
CA ASP A 692 49.07 -19.57 -5.84
C ASP A 692 47.77 -19.20 -6.58
N GLY A 693 47.78 -18.05 -7.25
CA GLY A 693 46.62 -17.50 -7.97
C GLY A 693 45.63 -16.72 -7.09
N ALA A 694 45.81 -16.66 -5.77
CA ALA A 694 44.94 -15.87 -4.88
C ALA A 694 44.94 -14.37 -5.24
N LEU A 695 46.12 -13.82 -5.58
CA LEU A 695 46.25 -12.41 -5.98
C LEU A 695 45.57 -12.12 -7.33
N ASP A 696 45.62 -13.05 -8.28
CA ASP A 696 44.91 -12.91 -9.57
C ASP A 696 43.39 -13.01 -9.38
N MET A 697 42.94 -13.89 -8.48
CA MET A 697 41.54 -13.99 -8.11
C MET A 697 41.04 -12.71 -7.39
N LEU A 698 41.86 -12.11 -6.52
CA LEU A 698 41.55 -10.81 -5.91
C LEU A 698 41.32 -9.72 -6.96
N LEU A 699 42.17 -9.65 -7.98
CA LEU A 699 42.02 -8.71 -9.09
C LEU A 699 40.76 -9.00 -9.92
N GLU A 700 40.39 -10.26 -10.12
CA GLU A 700 39.16 -10.65 -10.82
C GLU A 700 37.90 -10.26 -10.03
N ILE A 701 37.87 -10.57 -8.73
CA ILE A 701 36.77 -10.20 -7.82
C ILE A 701 36.62 -8.67 -7.78
N GLY A 702 37.75 -7.96 -7.66
CA GLY A 702 37.84 -6.50 -7.69
C GLY A 702 37.65 -5.86 -9.06
N ASP A 703 37.31 -6.60 -10.11
CA ASP A 703 37.11 -6.09 -11.49
C ASP A 703 38.30 -5.26 -12.03
N SER A 704 39.50 -5.59 -11.57
CA SER A 704 40.70 -4.75 -11.67
C SER A 704 41.80 -5.39 -12.51
N VAL A 705 41.56 -6.55 -13.13
CA VAL A 705 42.55 -7.27 -13.96
C VAL A 705 43.11 -6.39 -15.08
N MET A 706 42.24 -5.73 -15.84
CA MET A 706 42.68 -4.88 -16.96
C MET A 706 43.40 -3.61 -16.49
N THR A 707 42.94 -3.02 -15.38
CA THR A 707 43.56 -1.83 -14.78
C THR A 707 44.94 -2.17 -14.23
N HIS A 708 45.08 -3.29 -13.53
CA HIS A 708 46.34 -3.78 -13.00
C HIS A 708 47.37 -4.01 -14.12
N ARG A 709 46.99 -4.77 -15.17
CA ARG A 709 47.86 -5.02 -16.33
C ARG A 709 48.33 -3.76 -17.05
N ARG A 710 47.55 -2.68 -17.03
CA ARG A 710 47.92 -1.39 -17.64
C ARG A 710 48.82 -0.55 -16.73
N ARG A 711 48.63 -0.64 -15.41
CA ARG A 711 49.29 0.23 -14.42
C ARG A 711 50.60 -0.35 -13.93
N TYR A 712 50.74 -1.67 -13.89
CA TYR A 712 51.94 -2.35 -13.42
C TYR A 712 52.51 -3.22 -14.55
N ASN A 713 53.77 -2.97 -14.91
CA ASN A 713 54.50 -3.72 -15.94
C ASN A 713 55.09 -5.06 -15.43
N VAL A 714 54.71 -5.49 -14.22
CA VAL A 714 55.32 -6.59 -13.46
C VAL A 714 54.30 -7.67 -13.13
N ASN A 715 54.78 -8.86 -12.74
CA ASN A 715 53.96 -9.95 -12.23
C ASN A 715 53.03 -9.50 -11.10
N THR A 716 51.86 -10.13 -11.00
CA THR A 716 50.91 -9.90 -9.91
C THR A 716 51.59 -10.12 -8.56
N ALA A 717 51.81 -9.04 -7.81
CA ALA A 717 52.48 -9.06 -6.52
C ALA A 717 51.61 -8.37 -5.47
N ARG A 718 51.75 -8.79 -4.20
CA ARG A 718 50.95 -8.26 -3.08
C ARG A 718 50.92 -6.73 -3.05
N LEU A 719 52.08 -6.07 -3.16
CA LEU A 719 52.16 -4.61 -3.13
C LEU A 719 51.34 -3.95 -4.25
N THR A 720 51.36 -4.50 -5.46
CA THR A 720 50.57 -3.97 -6.60
C THR A 720 49.07 -4.19 -6.43
N VAL A 721 48.67 -5.31 -5.83
CA VAL A 721 47.25 -5.60 -5.52
C VAL A 721 46.75 -4.72 -4.39
N THR A 722 47.55 -4.56 -3.33
CA THR A 722 47.26 -3.66 -2.21
C THR A 722 47.17 -2.20 -2.68
N ASP A 723 48.11 -1.72 -3.50
CA ASP A 723 48.05 -0.37 -4.06
C ASP A 723 46.71 -0.16 -4.80
N LEU A 724 46.35 -1.09 -5.69
CA LEU A 724 45.15 -0.96 -6.52
C LEU A 724 43.82 -1.18 -5.79
N LEU A 725 43.74 -2.15 -4.87
CA LEU A 725 42.50 -2.56 -4.21
C LEU A 725 42.35 -2.02 -2.78
N ALA A 726 43.40 -1.50 -2.15
CA ALA A 726 43.28 -0.83 -0.86
C ALA A 726 43.43 0.69 -0.98
N LEU A 727 44.44 1.18 -1.73
CA LEU A 727 44.92 2.56 -1.61
C LEU A 727 44.66 3.44 -2.85
N ASP A 728 44.23 2.90 -3.99
CA ASP A 728 44.03 3.68 -5.21
C ASP A 728 42.75 4.54 -5.13
N PRO A 729 42.84 5.88 -5.03
CA PRO A 729 41.65 6.74 -4.89
C PRO A 729 40.82 6.83 -6.17
N LEU A 730 41.27 6.27 -7.29
CA LEU A 730 40.55 6.25 -8.56
C LEU A 730 39.82 4.94 -8.82
N ASN A 731 40.10 3.89 -8.05
CA ASN A 731 39.46 2.60 -8.22
C ASN A 731 38.16 2.54 -7.41
N PRO A 732 36.97 2.41 -8.03
CA PRO A 732 35.69 2.35 -7.32
C PRO A 732 35.53 1.16 -6.37
N ARG A 733 36.47 0.21 -6.38
CA ARG A 733 36.52 -0.96 -5.49
C ARG A 733 37.53 -0.82 -4.37
N SER A 734 38.40 0.18 -4.39
CA SER A 734 39.41 0.32 -3.35
C SER A 734 38.80 0.75 -2.03
N ILE A 735 39.45 0.38 -0.93
CA ILE A 735 39.06 0.79 0.42
C ILE A 735 39.13 2.32 0.55
N LEU A 736 40.21 2.93 0.04
CA LEU A 736 40.38 4.40 0.09
C LEU A 736 39.29 5.12 -0.70
N PHE A 737 38.92 4.63 -1.89
CA PHE A 737 37.81 5.22 -2.64
C PHE A 737 36.50 5.18 -1.82
N GLN A 738 36.18 4.05 -1.18
CA GLN A 738 34.98 3.97 -0.35
C GLN A 738 35.05 4.99 0.80
N MET A 739 36.21 5.14 1.44
CA MET A 739 36.39 6.11 2.53
C MET A 739 36.28 7.56 2.07
N ASN A 740 36.77 7.90 0.88
CA ASN A 740 36.61 9.23 0.29
C ASN A 740 35.13 9.55 0.07
N GLU A 741 34.38 8.59 -0.46
CA GLU A 741 32.95 8.75 -0.70
C GLU A 741 32.16 8.81 0.61
N ILE A 742 32.45 7.95 1.59
CA ILE A 742 31.86 8.01 2.93
C ILE A 742 32.08 9.39 3.54
N HIS A 743 33.32 9.86 3.57
CA HIS A 743 33.66 11.18 4.11
C HIS A 743 32.83 12.30 3.46
N ARG A 744 32.72 12.31 2.12
CA ARG A 744 31.93 13.31 1.37
C ARG A 744 30.43 13.26 1.69
N GLU A 745 29.88 12.06 1.87
CA GLU A 745 28.47 11.88 2.16
C GLU A 745 28.11 12.23 3.60
N VAL A 746 28.98 11.91 4.56
CA VAL A 746 28.79 12.22 5.99
C VAL A 746 28.75 13.72 6.24
N GLU A 747 29.59 14.50 5.56
CA GLU A 747 29.59 15.97 5.67
C GLU A 747 28.23 16.59 5.30
N GLN A 748 27.46 15.93 4.43
CA GLN A 748 26.18 16.42 3.93
C GLN A 748 24.98 15.84 4.69
N LEU A 749 25.21 15.08 5.76
CA LEU A 749 24.13 14.58 6.62
C LEU A 749 23.60 15.69 7.54
N PRO A 750 22.32 15.60 7.97
CA PRO A 750 21.80 16.46 9.01
C PRO A 750 22.65 16.38 10.28
N ASN A 751 22.83 17.53 10.94
CA ASN A 751 23.62 17.63 12.16
C ASN A 751 25.07 17.10 12.04
N ALA A 752 25.65 17.07 10.83
CA ALA A 752 27.07 16.76 10.62
C ALA A 752 27.97 17.73 11.42
N PHE A 753 27.53 18.97 11.57
CA PHE A 753 28.10 19.94 12.49
C PHE A 753 27.08 20.30 13.57
N VAL A 754 27.50 20.25 14.83
CA VAL A 754 26.72 20.67 16.00
C VAL A 754 27.49 21.79 16.69
N ASN A 755 26.90 22.99 16.76
CA ASN A 755 27.54 24.19 17.34
C ASN A 755 28.93 24.50 16.74
N GLY A 756 29.08 24.29 15.42
CA GLY A 756 30.34 24.52 14.70
C GLY A 756 31.38 23.40 14.86
N GLN A 757 31.10 22.33 15.62
CA GLN A 757 32.00 21.18 15.76
C GLN A 757 31.47 19.97 14.98
N MET A 758 32.38 19.15 14.45
CA MET A 758 32.00 17.88 13.82
C MET A 758 31.27 16.98 14.81
N SER A 759 30.19 16.34 14.36
CA SER A 759 29.48 15.31 15.12
C SER A 759 30.41 14.13 15.44
N PRO A 760 30.10 13.30 16.46
CA PRO A 760 30.90 12.10 16.76
C PRO A 760 31.09 11.20 15.54
N PHE A 761 30.02 10.97 14.78
CA PHE A 761 30.08 10.16 13.55
C PHE A 761 30.97 10.79 12.48
N TYR A 762 30.86 12.10 12.24
CA TYR A 762 31.70 12.77 11.25
C TYR A 762 33.17 12.76 11.66
N ARG A 763 33.47 13.00 12.94
CA ARG A 763 34.84 12.94 13.46
C ARG A 763 35.48 11.56 13.25
N GLU A 764 34.73 10.49 13.46
CA GLU A 764 35.23 9.13 13.26
C GLU A 764 35.45 8.80 11.79
N ALA A 765 34.51 9.18 10.91
CA ALA A 765 34.69 9.04 9.46
C ALA A 765 35.95 9.79 8.97
N MET A 766 36.17 11.01 9.46
CA MET A 766 37.36 11.82 9.16
C MET A 766 38.65 11.18 9.68
N ARG A 767 38.65 10.62 10.89
CA ARG A 767 39.79 9.92 11.48
C ARG A 767 40.21 8.72 10.63
N LEU A 768 39.25 7.87 10.27
CA LEU A 768 39.49 6.67 9.47
C LEU A 768 39.98 7.01 8.06
N HIS A 769 39.33 7.96 7.40
CA HIS A 769 39.76 8.46 6.10
C HIS A 769 41.20 8.98 6.16
N SER A 770 41.52 9.85 7.12
CA SER A 770 42.86 10.43 7.24
C SER A 770 43.93 9.38 7.56
N GLY A 771 43.60 8.40 8.39
CA GLY A 771 44.50 7.29 8.73
C GLY A 771 44.84 6.41 7.52
N LEU A 772 43.86 6.13 6.65
CA LEU A 772 44.06 5.33 5.45
C LEU A 772 44.77 6.11 4.33
N ALA A 773 44.43 7.40 4.16
CA ALA A 773 44.96 8.25 3.09
C ALA A 773 46.48 8.48 3.16
N VAL A 774 47.10 8.25 4.31
CA VAL A 774 48.56 8.38 4.52
C VAL A 774 49.30 7.04 4.49
N MET A 775 48.60 5.92 4.30
CA MET A 775 49.23 4.60 4.23
C MET A 775 49.90 4.36 2.88
N THR A 776 50.93 3.51 2.90
CA THR A 776 51.63 3.01 1.71
C THR A 776 51.43 1.51 1.58
N PRO A 777 51.55 0.91 0.38
CA PRO A 777 51.37 -0.53 0.19
C PRO A 777 52.24 -1.39 1.12
N GLU A 778 53.44 -0.94 1.45
CA GLU A 778 54.38 -1.62 2.36
C GLU A 778 53.88 -1.65 3.81
N THR A 779 53.13 -0.62 4.21
CA THR A 779 52.57 -0.51 5.57
C THR A 779 51.26 -1.29 5.76
N MET A 780 50.66 -1.77 4.68
CA MET A 780 49.41 -2.54 4.70
C MET A 780 49.69 -4.02 4.98
N ASN A 781 49.48 -4.43 6.23
CA ASN A 781 49.62 -5.81 6.67
C ASN A 781 48.31 -6.39 7.23
N ASP A 782 48.33 -7.68 7.57
CA ASP A 782 47.16 -8.41 8.07
C ASP A 782 46.57 -7.75 9.34
N GLU A 783 47.42 -7.26 10.26
CA GLU A 783 46.95 -6.54 11.45
C GLU A 783 46.26 -5.23 11.09
N VAL A 784 46.74 -4.51 10.08
CA VAL A 784 46.11 -3.29 9.57
C VAL A 784 44.75 -3.60 8.96
N TYR A 785 44.64 -4.65 8.13
CA TYR A 785 43.34 -5.05 7.57
C TYR A 785 42.34 -5.47 8.66
N LYS A 786 42.76 -6.27 9.65
CA LYS A 786 41.92 -6.64 10.80
C LYS A 786 41.52 -5.45 11.66
N ARG A 787 42.39 -4.44 11.79
CA ARG A 787 42.05 -3.18 12.47
C ARG A 787 41.02 -2.38 11.67
N LEU A 788 41.25 -2.18 10.37
CA LEU A 788 40.33 -1.46 9.48
C LEU A 788 38.95 -2.12 9.42
N GLU A 789 38.89 -3.46 9.45
CA GLU A 789 37.64 -4.21 9.54
C GLU A 789 36.83 -3.81 10.78
N ARG A 790 37.44 -3.93 11.97
CA ARG A 790 36.79 -3.54 13.24
C ARG A 790 36.39 -2.07 13.28
N GLU A 791 37.23 -1.21 12.72
CA GLU A 791 36.97 0.23 12.65
C GLU A 791 35.79 0.57 11.73
N LEU A 792 35.67 -0.09 10.58
CA LEU A 792 34.53 0.07 9.67
C LEU A 792 33.23 -0.52 10.24
N GLU A 793 33.31 -1.62 10.99
CA GLU A 793 32.18 -2.17 11.76
C GLU A 793 31.72 -1.16 12.82
N SER A 794 32.66 -0.60 13.59
CA SER A 794 32.34 0.42 14.58
C SER A 794 31.77 1.70 13.96
N LEU A 795 32.24 2.09 12.78
CA LEU A 795 31.69 3.24 12.04
C LEU A 795 30.22 2.99 11.64
N SER A 796 29.90 1.77 11.20
CA SER A 796 28.51 1.35 10.92
C SER A 796 27.63 1.46 12.17
N ASP A 797 28.09 0.93 13.30
CA ASP A 797 27.34 0.96 14.55
C ASP A 797 27.10 2.39 15.04
N LEU A 798 28.12 3.25 14.89
CA LEU A 798 28.02 4.66 15.23
C LEU A 798 27.01 5.42 14.34
N LEU A 799 26.93 5.09 13.04
CA LEU A 799 25.89 5.62 12.15
C LEU A 799 24.50 5.23 12.65
N ALA A 800 24.31 3.96 12.99
CA ALA A 800 23.03 3.44 13.47
C ALA A 800 22.58 4.15 14.76
N GLN A 801 23.47 4.22 15.76
CA GLN A 801 23.21 4.91 17.03
C GLN A 801 22.94 6.41 16.86
N THR A 802 23.57 7.05 15.87
CA THR A 802 23.42 8.50 15.68
C THR A 802 22.11 8.88 14.98
N TYR A 803 21.65 8.07 14.02
CA TYR A 803 20.58 8.46 13.10
C TYR A 803 19.35 7.55 13.07
N LEU A 804 19.53 6.26 13.36
CA LEU A 804 18.53 5.23 13.10
C LEU A 804 17.70 4.88 14.35
N GLY A 805 18.26 5.11 15.53
CA GLY A 805 17.62 4.82 16.82
C GLY A 805 18.31 3.66 17.50
#